data_AF-A0A3M8EVT2-F1
#
_entry.id   AF-A0A3M8EVT2-F1
#
_cell.length_a   1.000
_cell.length_b   1.000
_cell.length_c   1.000
_cell.angle_alpha   90.00
_cell.angle_beta   90.00
_cell.angle_gamma   90.00
#
_symmetry.space_group_name_H-M   'P 1'
#
loop_
_entity.id
_entity.type
_entity.pdbx_description
1 polymer ?
#
loop_
_entity_poly.entity_id
_entity_poly.type
_entity_poly.pdbx_seq_one_letter_code
_entity_poly.pdbx_strand_id
1 'polypeptide(L)'
;MQYRHLLLLIMILLLPVAARGETRPLSVALYYGKQHPINELHAFDSVVIDPDSGLTPADYGRGQSELFAYVSVGEADPARSYTKQMPDRWMIGENRAWKTKIVNVSSEEWRRFFLDQVVEPLWQAGYRGFFLDTLDSYRSAVPAEAFPPMEDGLVAAIRDVRKRHPEARLILNRGFEIFDRVKDLVYAVAAESLFQNFDPATGKYGTVDASDRSWLTTRLNHIRGTGVPVIAIDYVDPGNRTLMRETADKIKSLGFTPWVTDKDLSGLGIGNVEVMPRTVLGLYDGGEGAGGDLYFTNMQRYVVMPLNYLGYTVEMHDMREPLPEGILRGRYAGAVIWPYSTSSGEKQGLKQWVLKCVAQGLPLVFLERFGISLDSDLASSLGLATEPFTHLVPPARVVAQDDMVGFEQQPLPRIDAYLPVRAKKGRVLMQLSTANGVTSDAVAVTPWGGYVSGPYVVTQLMESQSAWVIDPFRFFSEALKLPVMPVPDTTTENGVRLLLTHVDGDGFESQAEWPGGKLASEELRRTILERYRIPTTVSLITSTLAPDGLYPQKSARHEEIARGILALPWVEGASHSFSHPFRWKPDQEETGNEAEIWHTVNVPGYKFNLESEIAGSTQYINERLMPSGKKARMFLWTGNCLPNEDAVRLTYENGLLNINGGSTIITNSNRTLTEVAPLGIRRGKWFQVFAPNQNENVYTNLWSSNFYGYRRITETFSLTESPRRLKPVNIYYHFYSASKEASLTALRQAYDWAMGQRLFGIFTSEYVEKVLDFNRTVIARSGDEWLVHNGGSLRQLRIPARAGFPLLDERSNLAGYSDLGDNRYLHMGPGGEARVRLAVTPPTAVSLESAAARLTDFTRSGKNMRISLTGHTAFTVNLTGTGGCTIDAGAATLYSVKGDTIVNFAEGNHALAVTCK
;
A
#
# COMPACT_ATOMS: atom_id res chain seq x y z
N MET A 1 32.54 -54.16 -43.16
CA MET A 1 33.31 -53.18 -42.37
C MET A 1 32.81 -51.78 -42.70
N GLN A 2 31.80 -51.25 -41.99
CA GLN A 2 31.40 -49.83 -41.99
C GLN A 2 30.17 -49.59 -41.07
N TYR A 3 30.23 -50.02 -39.81
CA TYR A 3 29.17 -49.69 -38.82
C TYR A 3 29.77 -49.56 -37.40
N ARG A 4 30.88 -48.81 -37.28
CA ARG A 4 31.52 -48.55 -35.97
C ARG A 4 31.92 -47.09 -35.71
N HIS A 5 31.59 -46.16 -36.61
CA HIS A 5 31.93 -44.73 -36.46
C HIS A 5 30.73 -43.78 -36.40
N LEU A 6 29.47 -44.27 -36.48
CA LEU A 6 28.28 -43.41 -36.41
C LEU A 6 27.61 -43.37 -35.03
N LEU A 7 28.09 -44.15 -34.05
CA LEU A 7 27.55 -44.18 -32.68
C LEU A 7 28.37 -43.38 -31.67
N LEU A 8 29.55 -42.86 -32.05
CA LEU A 8 30.37 -42.01 -31.18
C LEU A 8 30.15 -40.50 -31.39
N LEU A 9 29.41 -40.08 -32.42
CA LEU A 9 29.11 -38.66 -32.68
C LEU A 9 27.73 -38.21 -32.15
N ILE A 10 26.85 -39.15 -31.76
CA ILE A 10 25.51 -38.85 -31.21
C ILE A 10 25.52 -38.83 -29.66
N MET A 11 26.63 -39.21 -29.03
CA MET A 11 26.75 -39.28 -27.56
C MET A 11 27.50 -38.08 -26.93
N ILE A 12 27.70 -36.98 -27.66
CA ILE A 12 28.28 -35.72 -27.16
C ILE A 12 27.27 -34.54 -27.17
N LEU A 13 26.04 -34.74 -27.64
CA LEU A 13 24.99 -33.69 -27.70
C LEU A 13 23.88 -33.80 -26.64
N LEU A 14 24.08 -34.62 -25.60
CA LEU A 14 23.18 -34.74 -24.45
C LEU A 14 23.90 -34.45 -23.12
N LEU A 15 24.75 -33.42 -23.10
CA LEU A 15 24.98 -32.71 -21.85
C LEU A 15 23.70 -31.91 -21.57
N PRO A 16 22.99 -32.13 -20.46
CA PRO A 16 22.02 -31.14 -20.02
C PRO A 16 22.88 -29.89 -19.78
N VAL A 17 22.70 -28.88 -20.62
CA VAL A 17 22.99 -27.51 -20.20
C VAL A 17 21.99 -27.31 -19.07
N ALA A 18 22.42 -27.64 -17.86
CA ALA A 18 21.85 -27.08 -16.67
C ALA A 18 21.98 -25.58 -16.92
N ALA A 19 20.90 -24.96 -17.37
CA ALA A 19 20.73 -23.54 -17.19
C ALA A 19 20.98 -23.34 -15.69
N ARG A 20 22.17 -22.88 -15.34
CA ARG A 20 22.43 -22.24 -14.06
C ARG A 20 21.56 -20.99 -14.10
N GLY A 21 20.25 -21.17 -13.95
CA GLY A 21 19.41 -20.11 -13.45
C GLY A 21 20.05 -19.76 -12.14
N GLU A 22 20.73 -18.61 -12.09
CA GLU A 22 21.20 -18.06 -10.83
C GLU A 22 20.04 -18.13 -9.84
N THR A 23 20.13 -19.08 -8.91
CA THR A 23 19.20 -19.20 -7.80
C THR A 23 19.38 -17.92 -7.01
N ARG A 24 18.32 -17.12 -6.94
CA ARG A 24 18.31 -15.87 -6.18
C ARG A 24 18.88 -16.13 -4.78
N PRO A 25 19.75 -15.25 -4.25
CA PRO A 25 20.20 -15.36 -2.87
C PRO A 25 19.01 -15.38 -1.92
N LEU A 26 18.97 -16.37 -1.03
CA LEU A 26 17.95 -16.49 0.02
C LEU A 26 17.81 -15.16 0.77
N SER A 27 16.59 -14.66 0.92
CA SER A 27 16.26 -13.50 1.74
C SER A 27 15.48 -13.93 2.98
N VAL A 28 15.89 -13.39 4.13
CA VAL A 28 15.30 -13.72 5.44
C VAL A 28 14.98 -12.44 6.20
N ALA A 29 13.93 -12.47 7.01
CA ALA A 29 13.66 -11.49 8.04
C ALA A 29 13.39 -12.19 9.38
N LEU A 30 13.93 -11.68 10.48
CA LEU A 30 13.56 -12.08 11.83
C LEU A 30 12.82 -10.90 12.48
N TYR A 31 11.59 -11.13 12.94
CA TYR A 31 10.72 -10.10 13.49
C TYR A 31 9.92 -10.60 14.70
N TYR A 32 10.30 -10.20 15.91
CA TYR A 32 9.66 -10.58 17.18
C TYR A 32 8.80 -9.45 17.80
N GLY A 33 8.68 -8.31 17.11
CA GLY A 33 7.79 -7.23 17.50
C GLY A 33 6.31 -7.65 17.46
N LYS A 34 5.48 -7.03 18.31
CA LYS A 34 4.04 -7.33 18.42
C LYS A 34 3.17 -6.72 17.31
N GLN A 35 3.68 -5.72 16.59
CA GLN A 35 2.95 -5.03 15.53
C GLN A 35 3.52 -5.41 14.17
N HIS A 36 3.00 -6.49 13.58
CA HIS A 36 3.59 -7.09 12.39
C HIS A 36 3.29 -6.30 11.11
N PRO A 37 4.31 -5.86 10.36
CA PRO A 37 4.13 -5.26 9.05
C PRO A 37 3.94 -6.37 8.01
N ILE A 38 2.78 -7.04 8.02
CA ILE A 38 2.52 -8.28 7.26
C ILE A 38 2.84 -8.10 5.77
N ASN A 39 2.39 -7.00 5.16
CA ASN A 39 2.64 -6.76 3.74
C ASN A 39 4.15 -6.71 3.46
N GLU A 40 4.90 -5.93 4.25
CA GLU A 40 6.35 -5.76 4.11
C GLU A 40 7.12 -7.06 4.32
N LEU A 41 6.66 -7.92 5.23
CA LEU A 41 7.26 -9.22 5.48
C LEU A 41 7.14 -10.16 4.27
N HIS A 42 6.13 -10.00 3.40
CA HIS A 42 6.02 -10.78 2.15
C HIS A 42 7.12 -10.48 1.13
N ALA A 43 7.97 -9.47 1.35
CA ALA A 43 9.11 -9.17 0.49
C ALA A 43 10.28 -10.18 0.63
N PHE A 44 10.27 -11.02 1.67
CA PHE A 44 11.33 -11.97 2.00
C PHE A 44 10.90 -13.41 1.70
N ASP A 45 11.85 -14.31 1.42
CA ASP A 45 11.53 -15.72 1.15
C ASP A 45 11.21 -16.48 2.45
N SER A 46 11.83 -16.09 3.57
CA SER A 46 11.63 -16.72 4.88
C SER A 46 11.51 -15.68 5.99
N VAL A 47 10.49 -15.79 6.83
CA VAL A 47 10.22 -14.84 7.91
C VAL A 47 10.12 -15.59 9.23
N VAL A 48 11.08 -15.37 10.13
CA VAL A 48 11.07 -15.95 11.47
C VAL A 48 10.33 -15.01 12.42
N ILE A 49 9.35 -15.56 13.13
CA ILE A 49 8.59 -14.83 14.14
C ILE A 49 8.59 -15.59 15.46
N ASP A 50 8.39 -14.85 16.55
CA ASP A 50 7.98 -15.45 17.81
C ASP A 50 6.49 -15.82 17.71
N PRO A 51 6.09 -17.10 17.85
CA PRO A 51 4.68 -17.49 17.81
C PRO A 51 3.82 -16.78 18.88
N ASP A 52 4.41 -16.41 20.02
CA ASP A 52 3.71 -15.70 21.10
C ASP A 52 3.54 -14.19 20.80
N SER A 53 4.12 -13.69 19.69
CA SER A 53 3.90 -12.30 19.24
C SER A 53 2.49 -12.07 18.68
N GLY A 54 1.76 -13.13 18.32
CA GLY A 54 0.35 -13.10 17.92
C GLY A 54 0.07 -13.21 16.42
N LEU A 55 1.09 -13.30 15.55
CA LEU A 55 0.91 -13.54 14.12
C LEU A 55 0.87 -15.03 13.82
N THR A 56 -0.21 -15.51 13.20
CA THR A 56 -0.34 -16.92 12.78
C THR A 56 -0.15 -17.09 11.27
N PRO A 57 0.16 -18.31 10.78
CA PRO A 57 0.16 -18.64 9.35
C PRO A 57 -1.17 -18.36 8.64
N ALA A 58 -2.30 -18.43 9.35
CA ALA A 58 -3.60 -18.11 8.78
C ALA A 58 -3.73 -16.59 8.52
N ASP A 59 -3.28 -15.76 9.45
CA ASP A 59 -3.30 -14.30 9.33
C ASP A 59 -2.30 -13.79 8.29
N TYR A 60 -1.14 -14.46 8.21
CA TYR A 60 -0.08 -14.11 7.27
C TYR A 60 -0.45 -14.40 5.80
N GLY A 61 -1.27 -15.42 5.59
CA GLY A 61 -1.69 -15.87 4.26
C GLY A 61 -0.69 -16.80 3.58
N ARG A 62 -1.05 -17.26 2.39
CA ARG A 62 -0.21 -18.13 1.55
C ARG A 62 0.48 -17.29 0.47
N GLY A 63 1.73 -17.61 0.16
CA GLY A 63 2.50 -16.91 -0.87
C GLY A 63 3.89 -17.53 -1.03
N GLN A 64 4.78 -16.80 -1.70
CA GLN A 64 6.20 -17.19 -1.82
C GLN A 64 6.97 -17.01 -0.51
N SER A 65 6.50 -16.12 0.38
CA SER A 65 7.07 -15.93 1.70
C SER A 65 6.53 -16.95 2.69
N GLU A 66 7.44 -17.61 3.43
CA GLU A 66 7.08 -18.62 4.42
C GLU A 66 7.40 -18.17 5.85
N LEU A 67 6.44 -18.38 6.76
CA LEU A 67 6.65 -18.17 8.20
C LEU A 67 7.38 -19.35 8.86
N PHE A 68 8.38 -19.00 9.66
CA PHE A 68 9.13 -19.87 10.55
C PHE A 68 8.79 -19.51 12.00
N ALA A 69 8.46 -20.52 12.80
CA ALA A 69 8.29 -20.34 14.24
C ALA A 69 9.64 -20.37 14.95
N TYR A 70 9.95 -19.37 15.75
CA TYR A 70 11.04 -19.43 16.73
C TYR A 70 10.76 -20.49 17.79
N VAL A 71 11.74 -21.36 18.05
CA VAL A 71 11.68 -22.41 19.06
C VAL A 71 13.02 -22.52 19.77
N SER A 72 13.06 -22.22 21.06
CA SER A 72 14.22 -22.52 21.92
C SER A 72 14.26 -24.01 22.26
N VAL A 73 15.35 -24.69 21.93
CA VAL A 73 15.50 -26.14 22.14
C VAL A 73 16.26 -26.44 23.43
N GLY A 74 17.37 -25.74 23.66
CA GLY A 74 18.28 -25.98 24.78
C GLY A 74 17.98 -25.16 26.04
N GLU A 75 17.05 -24.21 25.97
CA GLU A 75 16.67 -23.37 27.10
C GLU A 75 15.15 -23.29 27.28
N ALA A 76 14.72 -23.19 28.53
CA ALA A 76 13.34 -23.00 28.94
C ALA A 76 13.14 -21.55 29.43
N ASP A 77 12.37 -20.78 28.67
CA ASP A 77 11.96 -19.42 29.04
C ASP A 77 10.74 -19.48 29.97
N PRO A 78 10.82 -18.93 31.20
CA PRO A 78 9.70 -18.89 32.14
C PRO A 78 8.43 -18.20 31.62
N ALA A 79 8.54 -17.33 30.60
CA ALA A 79 7.40 -16.64 30.01
C ALA A 79 6.54 -17.55 29.12
N ARG A 80 7.10 -18.66 28.62
CA ARG A 80 6.38 -19.60 27.73
C ARG A 80 5.34 -20.40 28.51
N SER A 81 4.16 -20.55 27.91
CA SER A 81 3.04 -21.28 28.52
C SER A 81 3.38 -22.74 28.84
N TYR A 82 4.12 -23.40 27.95
CA TYR A 82 4.54 -24.80 28.12
C TYR A 82 5.62 -24.99 29.19
N THR A 83 6.45 -23.98 29.49
CA THR A 83 7.54 -24.11 30.47
C THR A 83 7.05 -24.47 31.87
N LYS A 84 5.83 -24.05 32.24
CA LYS A 84 5.23 -24.38 33.54
C LYS A 84 4.98 -25.88 33.73
N GLN A 85 4.94 -26.66 32.65
CA GLN A 85 4.74 -28.11 32.67
C GLN A 85 6.07 -28.87 32.74
N MET A 86 7.21 -28.19 32.58
CA MET A 86 8.53 -28.83 32.60
C MET A 86 8.98 -29.06 34.05
N PRO A 87 9.29 -30.30 34.45
CA PRO A 87 9.78 -30.58 35.79
C PRO A 87 11.21 -30.05 35.98
N ASP A 88 11.53 -29.53 37.17
CA ASP A 88 12.85 -28.95 37.48
C ASP A 88 14.01 -29.94 37.27
N ARG A 89 13.76 -31.26 37.34
CA ARG A 89 14.77 -32.29 37.07
C ARG A 89 15.31 -32.29 35.64
N TRP A 90 14.65 -31.61 34.70
CA TRP A 90 15.17 -31.42 33.34
C TRP A 90 16.12 -30.23 33.25
N MET A 91 16.25 -29.41 34.28
CA MET A 91 17.08 -28.20 34.26
C MET A 91 18.47 -28.51 34.80
N ILE A 92 19.51 -28.18 34.04
CA ILE A 92 20.93 -28.48 34.34
C ILE A 92 21.76 -27.22 34.60
N GLY A 93 21.19 -26.04 34.40
CA GLY A 93 21.85 -24.76 34.63
C GLY A 93 20.91 -23.58 34.39
N GLU A 94 21.48 -22.38 34.43
CA GLU A 94 20.76 -21.14 34.17
C GLU A 94 21.60 -20.23 33.27
N ASN A 95 20.95 -19.57 32.31
CA ASN A 95 21.56 -18.51 31.53
C ASN A 95 21.17 -17.16 32.14
N ARG A 96 22.07 -16.57 32.93
CA ARG A 96 21.78 -15.33 33.67
C ARG A 96 21.55 -14.12 32.79
N ALA A 97 22.15 -14.10 31.58
CA ALA A 97 21.98 -12.99 30.65
C ALA A 97 20.53 -12.91 30.14
N TRP A 98 19.93 -14.07 29.86
CA TRP A 98 18.58 -14.18 29.29
C TRP A 98 17.51 -14.59 30.30
N LYS A 99 17.91 -14.89 31.55
CA LYS A 99 17.02 -15.33 32.66
C LYS A 99 16.23 -16.60 32.32
N THR A 100 16.83 -17.48 31.54
CA THR A 100 16.27 -18.78 31.13
C THR A 100 16.95 -19.92 31.89
N LYS A 101 16.31 -21.09 31.94
CA LYS A 101 16.90 -22.32 32.50
C LYS A 101 17.46 -23.18 31.37
N ILE A 102 18.67 -23.71 31.53
CA ILE A 102 19.32 -24.58 30.54
C ILE A 102 18.79 -26.00 30.73
N VAL A 103 18.34 -26.62 29.64
CA VAL A 103 17.64 -27.90 29.63
C VAL A 103 18.58 -29.07 29.34
N ASN A 104 18.35 -30.20 30.00
CA ASN A 104 19.00 -31.46 29.73
C ASN A 104 18.42 -32.09 28.45
N VAL A 105 18.97 -31.67 27.30
CA VAL A 105 18.56 -32.13 25.97
C VAL A 105 18.83 -33.62 25.72
N SER A 106 19.60 -34.30 26.58
CA SER A 106 19.79 -35.77 26.52
C SER A 106 18.58 -36.57 27.05
N SER A 107 17.66 -35.92 27.76
CA SER A 107 16.48 -36.58 28.35
C SER A 107 15.45 -37.00 27.28
N GLU A 108 15.09 -38.29 27.25
CA GLU A 108 14.06 -38.79 26.34
C GLU A 108 12.66 -38.24 26.66
N GLU A 109 12.35 -38.01 27.94
CA GLU A 109 11.06 -37.46 28.35
C GLU A 109 10.94 -35.99 27.94
N TRP A 110 12.03 -35.22 28.04
CA TRP A 110 12.08 -33.88 27.48
C TRP A 110 11.86 -33.94 25.96
N ARG A 111 12.50 -34.88 25.26
CA ARG A 111 12.40 -34.97 23.80
C ARG A 111 10.97 -35.23 23.35
N ARG A 112 10.25 -36.13 24.03
CA ARG A 112 8.82 -36.38 23.79
C ARG A 112 7.99 -35.13 24.08
N PHE A 113 8.25 -34.45 25.20
CA PHE A 113 7.58 -33.19 25.54
C PHE A 113 7.80 -32.11 24.48
N PHE A 114 9.03 -31.93 24.01
CA PHE A 114 9.38 -30.97 22.95
C PHE A 114 8.58 -31.25 21.67
N LEU A 115 8.51 -32.51 21.24
CA LEU A 115 7.74 -32.89 20.05
C LEU A 115 6.23 -32.67 20.25
N ASP A 116 5.68 -33.11 21.38
CA ASP A 116 4.23 -33.15 21.61
C ASP A 116 3.63 -31.81 22.06
N GLN A 117 4.37 -31.04 22.86
CA GLN A 117 3.86 -29.84 23.52
C GLN A 117 4.41 -28.54 22.94
N VAL A 118 5.48 -28.60 22.13
CA VAL A 118 6.07 -27.42 21.48
C VAL A 118 5.90 -27.49 19.96
N VAL A 119 6.39 -28.54 19.31
CA VAL A 119 6.39 -28.63 17.83
C VAL A 119 5.01 -28.94 17.26
N GLU A 120 4.29 -29.93 17.80
CA GLU A 120 2.99 -30.34 17.27
C GLU A 120 1.94 -29.21 17.31
N PRO A 121 1.77 -28.42 18.40
CA PRO A 121 0.82 -27.31 18.40
C PRO A 121 1.11 -26.26 17.33
N LEU A 122 2.39 -25.95 17.09
CA LEU A 122 2.81 -25.02 16.03
C LEU A 122 2.54 -25.60 14.64
N TRP A 123 2.78 -26.90 14.44
CA TRP A 123 2.44 -27.58 13.19
C TRP A 123 0.93 -27.52 12.88
N GLN A 124 0.10 -27.74 13.91
CA GLN A 124 -1.36 -27.64 13.82
C GLN A 124 -1.84 -26.20 13.58
N ALA A 125 -1.14 -25.19 14.13
CA ALA A 125 -1.38 -23.78 13.82
C ALA A 125 -1.00 -23.40 12.37
N GLY A 126 -0.33 -24.29 11.64
CA GLY A 126 -0.05 -24.14 10.21
C GLY A 126 1.42 -23.85 9.87
N TYR A 127 2.32 -23.78 10.86
CA TYR A 127 3.74 -23.54 10.57
C TYR A 127 4.34 -24.74 9.83
N ARG A 128 5.20 -24.45 8.86
CA ARG A 128 5.99 -25.45 8.12
C ARG A 128 7.50 -25.21 8.23
N GLY A 129 7.90 -24.08 8.79
CA GLY A 129 9.28 -23.75 9.12
C GLY A 129 9.49 -23.61 10.63
N PHE A 130 10.64 -24.06 11.13
CA PHE A 130 11.07 -23.89 12.52
C PHE A 130 12.49 -23.33 12.58
N PHE A 131 12.67 -22.26 13.35
CA PHE A 131 13.98 -21.71 13.71
C PHE A 131 14.36 -22.25 15.10
N LEU A 132 15.31 -23.18 15.12
CA LEU A 132 15.74 -23.91 16.31
C LEU A 132 16.92 -23.19 16.96
N ASP A 133 16.66 -22.59 18.12
CA ASP A 133 17.63 -21.79 18.86
C ASP A 133 18.22 -22.55 20.05
N THR A 134 19.23 -21.95 20.68
CA THR A 134 19.85 -22.39 21.94
C THR A 134 20.51 -23.78 21.89
N LEU A 135 20.93 -24.20 20.68
CA LEU A 135 21.53 -25.51 20.38
C LEU A 135 22.93 -25.74 21.00
N ASP A 136 23.56 -24.70 21.55
CA ASP A 136 24.89 -24.73 22.16
C ASP A 136 24.88 -24.44 23.68
N SER A 137 23.72 -24.19 24.27
CA SER A 137 23.57 -23.72 25.66
C SER A 137 24.10 -24.70 26.72
N TYR A 138 24.02 -26.00 26.44
CA TYR A 138 24.54 -27.05 27.34
C TYR A 138 26.03 -26.87 27.64
N ARG A 139 26.80 -26.26 26.73
CA ARG A 139 28.25 -26.07 26.87
C ARG A 139 28.64 -25.15 28.02
N SER A 140 27.71 -24.30 28.47
CA SER A 140 27.87 -23.42 29.64
C SER A 140 27.37 -24.04 30.95
N ALA A 141 26.62 -25.16 30.88
CA ALA A 141 25.99 -25.80 32.03
C ALA A 141 26.72 -27.06 32.51
N VAL A 142 27.39 -27.78 31.61
CA VAL A 142 28.07 -29.05 31.93
C VAL A 142 29.54 -29.04 31.48
N PRO A 143 30.41 -29.87 32.06
CA PRO A 143 31.79 -29.99 31.60
C PRO A 143 31.87 -30.74 30.26
N ALA A 144 32.99 -30.63 29.56
CA ALA A 144 33.15 -31.11 28.18
C ALA A 144 32.92 -32.62 28.02
N GLU A 145 33.19 -33.42 29.06
CA GLU A 145 32.98 -34.87 29.06
C GLU A 145 31.48 -35.24 28.96
N ALA A 146 30.60 -34.32 29.32
CA ALA A 146 29.14 -34.49 29.26
C ALA A 146 28.52 -33.93 27.97
N PHE A 147 29.32 -33.42 27.02
CA PHE A 147 28.82 -32.91 25.74
C PHE A 147 28.23 -34.01 24.83
N PRO A 148 28.86 -35.18 24.64
CA PRO A 148 28.36 -36.16 23.66
C PRO A 148 26.90 -36.61 23.89
N PRO A 149 26.45 -36.93 25.13
CA PRO A 149 25.04 -37.24 25.37
C PRO A 149 24.07 -36.09 25.06
N MET A 150 24.49 -34.83 25.27
CA MET A 150 23.68 -33.66 24.94
C MET A 150 23.56 -33.47 23.43
N GLU A 151 24.67 -33.60 22.71
CA GLU A 151 24.71 -33.57 21.25
C GLU A 151 23.86 -34.69 20.64
N ASP A 152 23.93 -35.91 21.18
CA ASP A 152 23.08 -37.04 20.77
C ASP A 152 21.59 -36.75 20.98
N GLY A 153 21.24 -36.14 22.11
CA GLY A 153 19.89 -35.70 22.41
C GLY A 153 19.35 -34.69 21.41
N LEU A 154 20.14 -33.67 21.07
CA LEU A 154 19.79 -32.66 20.05
C LEU A 154 19.62 -33.28 18.66
N VAL A 155 20.54 -34.16 18.25
CA VAL A 155 20.45 -34.86 16.96
C VAL A 155 19.19 -35.72 16.90
N ALA A 156 18.87 -36.44 17.98
CA ALA A 156 17.64 -37.23 18.06
C ALA A 156 16.40 -36.33 17.95
N ALA A 157 16.35 -35.20 18.65
CA ALA A 157 15.23 -34.27 18.58
C ALA A 157 15.01 -33.72 17.16
N ILE A 158 16.07 -33.26 16.48
CA ILE A 158 15.99 -32.75 15.11
C ILE A 158 15.51 -33.83 14.13
N ARG A 159 16.06 -35.05 14.25
CA ARG A 159 15.65 -36.19 13.42
C ARG A 159 14.20 -36.58 13.68
N ASP A 160 13.75 -36.56 14.94
CA ASP A 160 12.37 -36.90 15.31
C ASP A 160 11.38 -35.84 14.80
N VAL A 161 11.72 -34.54 14.81
CA VAL A 161 10.91 -33.49 14.17
C VAL A 161 10.69 -33.79 12.69
N ARG A 162 11.75 -34.09 11.95
CA ARG A 162 11.67 -34.41 10.51
C ARG A 162 10.99 -35.74 10.22
N LYS A 163 11.15 -36.72 11.11
CA LYS A 163 10.46 -38.02 11.01
C LYS A 163 8.95 -37.85 11.18
N ARG A 164 8.52 -37.02 12.13
CA ARG A 164 7.11 -36.71 12.37
C ARG A 164 6.51 -35.80 11.29
N HIS A 165 7.30 -34.84 10.83
CA HIS A 165 6.90 -33.84 9.83
C HIS A 165 7.93 -33.77 8.67
N PRO A 166 7.81 -34.65 7.66
CA PRO A 166 8.75 -34.73 6.54
C PRO A 166 8.81 -33.50 5.62
N GLU A 167 7.89 -32.53 5.77
CA GLU A 167 7.90 -31.26 5.04
C GLU A 167 8.49 -30.10 5.88
N ALA A 168 8.80 -30.32 7.16
CA ALA A 168 9.31 -29.27 8.04
C ALA A 168 10.68 -28.74 7.57
N ARG A 169 10.79 -27.43 7.38
CA ARG A 169 12.05 -26.74 7.05
C ARG A 169 12.70 -26.25 8.33
N LEU A 170 13.96 -26.62 8.56
CA LEU A 170 14.65 -26.32 9.82
C LEU A 170 15.79 -25.31 9.61
N ILE A 171 15.70 -24.16 10.27
CA ILE A 171 16.81 -23.23 10.40
C ILE A 171 17.46 -23.50 11.75
N LEU A 172 18.75 -23.83 11.78
CA LEU A 172 19.48 -24.00 13.04
C LEU A 172 20.18 -22.69 13.40
N ASN A 173 20.01 -22.17 14.62
CA ASN A 173 20.91 -21.13 15.13
C ASN A 173 22.17 -21.80 15.69
N ARG A 174 23.31 -21.57 15.04
CA ARG A 174 24.59 -22.23 15.30
C ARG A 174 24.49 -23.75 15.14
N GLY A 175 24.52 -24.51 16.23
CA GLY A 175 24.51 -25.97 16.23
C GLY A 175 25.71 -26.61 15.49
N PHE A 176 26.87 -25.95 15.49
CA PHE A 176 28.03 -26.36 14.69
C PHE A 176 28.54 -27.76 15.02
N GLU A 177 28.45 -28.14 16.29
CA GLU A 177 28.91 -29.43 16.83
C GLU A 177 28.08 -30.60 16.29
N ILE A 178 26.79 -30.38 16.02
CA ILE A 178 25.86 -31.42 15.54
C ILE A 178 25.59 -31.36 14.05
N PHE A 179 25.93 -30.24 13.37
CA PHE A 179 25.54 -29.96 11.99
C PHE A 179 25.83 -31.12 11.03
N ASP A 180 27.04 -31.65 11.02
CA ASP A 180 27.42 -32.72 10.07
C ASP A 180 26.59 -34.00 10.22
N ARG A 181 25.99 -34.21 11.40
CA ARG A 181 25.12 -35.36 11.72
C ARG A 181 23.67 -35.13 11.32
N VAL A 182 23.26 -33.91 10.97
CA VAL A 182 21.87 -33.55 10.62
C VAL A 182 21.74 -32.72 9.34
N LYS A 183 22.83 -32.41 8.63
CA LYS A 183 22.83 -31.53 7.45
C LYS A 183 21.86 -31.93 6.34
N ASP A 184 21.51 -33.22 6.24
CA ASP A 184 20.51 -33.76 5.31
C ASP A 184 19.08 -33.25 5.59
N LEU A 185 18.87 -32.61 6.74
CA LEU A 185 17.58 -32.15 7.26
C LEU A 185 17.48 -30.63 7.38
N VAL A 186 18.58 -29.91 7.15
CA VAL A 186 18.71 -28.49 7.46
C VAL A 186 18.41 -27.65 6.24
N TYR A 187 17.51 -26.68 6.41
CA TYR A 187 17.17 -25.71 5.38
C TYR A 187 18.21 -24.56 5.32
N ALA A 188 18.62 -24.04 6.47
CA ALA A 188 19.69 -23.04 6.59
C ALA A 188 20.33 -23.08 7.99
N VAL A 189 21.50 -22.48 8.15
CA VAL A 189 22.11 -22.25 9.46
C VAL A 189 22.28 -20.76 9.69
N ALA A 190 21.75 -20.24 10.80
CA ALA A 190 21.95 -18.88 11.26
C ALA A 190 23.09 -18.79 12.29
N ALA A 191 23.69 -17.61 12.45
CA ALA A 191 24.57 -17.33 13.58
C ALA A 191 24.62 -15.85 13.95
N GLU A 192 24.80 -15.61 15.25
CA GLU A 192 24.90 -14.28 15.88
C GLU A 192 26.24 -14.16 16.64
N SER A 193 27.09 -13.15 16.41
CA SER A 193 27.07 -12.18 15.30
C SER A 193 28.44 -12.13 14.61
N LEU A 194 28.50 -11.65 13.37
CA LEU A 194 29.69 -11.73 12.52
C LEU A 194 30.56 -10.47 12.51
N PHE A 195 29.95 -9.28 12.41
CA PHE A 195 30.67 -8.00 12.38
C PHE A 195 30.21 -7.03 13.46
N GLN A 196 28.90 -6.93 13.69
CA GLN A 196 28.27 -6.05 14.67
C GLN A 196 27.46 -6.88 15.66
N ASN A 197 27.67 -6.64 16.95
CA ASN A 197 27.00 -7.34 18.03
C ASN A 197 26.25 -6.37 18.95
N PHE A 198 25.48 -6.98 19.85
CA PHE A 198 24.93 -6.34 21.01
C PHE A 198 25.40 -7.09 22.26
N ASP A 199 25.98 -6.38 23.21
CA ASP A 199 26.39 -6.95 24.50
C ASP A 199 25.24 -6.79 25.50
N PRO A 200 24.56 -7.89 25.92
CA PRO A 200 23.47 -7.82 26.87
C PRO A 200 23.91 -7.43 28.29
N ALA A 201 25.18 -7.62 28.64
CA ALA A 201 25.69 -7.26 29.96
C ALA A 201 25.91 -5.75 30.11
N THR A 202 26.43 -5.09 29.07
CA THR A 202 26.64 -3.63 29.07
C THR A 202 25.51 -2.83 28.43
N GLY A 203 24.63 -3.49 27.69
CA GLY A 203 23.52 -2.86 26.98
C GLY A 203 23.95 -2.04 25.76
N LYS A 204 25.09 -2.38 25.14
CA LYS A 204 25.71 -1.57 24.07
C LYS A 204 25.85 -2.34 22.76
N TYR A 205 25.63 -1.63 21.65
CA TYR A 205 26.04 -2.09 20.33
C TYR A 205 27.55 -1.94 20.16
N GLY A 206 28.18 -2.87 19.46
CA GLY A 206 29.62 -2.89 19.27
C GLY A 206 30.06 -3.74 18.08
N THR A 207 31.37 -3.79 17.86
CA THR A 207 31.98 -4.63 16.83
C THR A 207 32.36 -5.99 17.42
N VAL A 208 32.20 -7.06 16.64
CA VAL A 208 32.68 -8.39 16.99
C VAL A 208 34.21 -8.43 16.95
N ASP A 209 34.82 -9.05 17.96
CA ASP A 209 36.27 -9.22 18.06
C ASP A 209 36.84 -10.02 16.89
N ALA A 210 38.09 -9.70 16.50
CA ALA A 210 38.70 -10.28 15.31
C ALA A 210 38.87 -11.81 15.40
N SER A 211 39.18 -12.34 16.60
CA SER A 211 39.28 -13.78 16.86
C SER A 211 37.95 -14.48 16.67
N ASP A 212 36.88 -13.92 17.23
CA ASP A 212 35.55 -14.52 17.24
C ASP A 212 34.94 -14.49 15.85
N ARG A 213 35.13 -13.37 15.13
CA ARG A 213 34.77 -13.26 13.72
C ARG A 213 35.51 -14.28 12.87
N SER A 214 36.81 -14.48 13.08
CA SER A 214 37.60 -15.47 12.33
C SER A 214 37.14 -16.90 12.59
N TRP A 215 36.89 -17.22 13.86
CA TRP A 215 36.33 -18.51 14.28
C TRP A 215 34.96 -18.76 13.64
N LEU A 216 34.05 -17.79 13.75
CA LEU A 216 32.70 -17.91 13.21
C LEU A 216 32.73 -18.03 11.68
N THR A 217 33.50 -17.18 11.00
CA THR A 217 33.68 -17.24 9.54
C THR A 217 34.17 -18.63 9.08
N THR A 218 35.07 -19.25 9.84
CA THR A 218 35.55 -20.61 9.54
C THR A 218 34.42 -21.64 9.64
N ARG A 219 33.60 -21.58 10.69
CA ARG A 219 32.43 -22.48 10.87
C ARG A 219 31.38 -22.28 9.78
N LEU A 220 31.06 -21.02 9.47
CA LEU A 220 30.08 -20.67 8.43
C LEU A 220 30.55 -21.09 7.03
N ASN A 221 31.84 -20.96 6.72
CA ASN A 221 32.40 -21.45 5.46
C ASN A 221 32.34 -22.97 5.34
N HIS A 222 32.57 -23.72 6.43
CA HIS A 222 32.39 -25.18 6.43
C HIS A 222 30.97 -25.57 6.07
N ILE A 223 29.97 -24.96 6.73
CA ILE A 223 28.55 -25.21 6.43
C ILE A 223 28.22 -24.86 4.99
N ARG A 224 28.59 -23.66 4.54
CA ARG A 224 28.33 -23.24 3.15
C ARG A 224 28.97 -24.19 2.13
N GLY A 225 30.15 -24.74 2.44
CA GLY A 225 30.84 -25.74 1.63
C GLY A 225 30.03 -27.02 1.39
N THR A 226 29.01 -27.30 2.21
CA THR A 226 28.08 -28.43 2.02
C THR A 226 26.88 -28.11 1.12
N GLY A 227 26.72 -26.84 0.70
CA GLY A 227 25.57 -26.37 -0.07
C GLY A 227 24.40 -25.84 0.78
N VAL A 228 24.48 -25.95 2.12
CA VAL A 228 23.48 -25.37 3.03
C VAL A 228 23.67 -23.85 3.13
N PRO A 229 22.62 -23.04 2.89
CA PRO A 229 22.67 -21.59 3.08
C PRO A 229 23.03 -21.19 4.51
N VAL A 230 23.78 -20.10 4.63
CA VAL A 230 24.18 -19.52 5.91
C VAL A 230 23.61 -18.12 6.06
N ILE A 231 23.01 -17.85 7.21
CA ILE A 231 22.46 -16.55 7.61
C ILE A 231 23.36 -15.95 8.70
N ALA A 232 23.80 -14.71 8.52
CA ALA A 232 24.49 -13.96 9.58
C ALA A 232 23.55 -12.88 10.12
N ILE A 233 23.28 -12.94 11.43
CA ILE A 233 22.41 -12.01 12.14
C ILE A 233 23.30 -11.06 12.95
N ASP A 234 23.27 -9.79 12.59
CA ASP A 234 24.10 -8.75 13.19
C ASP A 234 23.24 -7.63 13.77
N TYR A 235 23.72 -7.04 14.86
CA TYR A 235 22.95 -6.07 15.64
C TYR A 235 23.53 -4.67 15.53
N VAL A 236 22.72 -3.73 15.08
CA VAL A 236 23.09 -2.32 14.92
C VAL A 236 22.00 -1.43 15.50
N ASP A 237 22.40 -0.30 16.07
CA ASP A 237 21.46 0.72 16.54
C ASP A 237 20.48 1.13 15.41
N PRO A 238 19.16 1.14 15.66
CA PRO A 238 18.15 1.50 14.65
C PRO A 238 18.36 2.85 13.97
N GLY A 239 18.99 3.81 14.67
CA GLY A 239 19.32 5.13 14.13
C GLY A 239 20.45 5.11 13.10
N ASN A 240 21.22 4.03 12.99
CA ASN A 240 22.37 3.92 12.09
C ASN A 240 22.13 2.94 10.92
N ARG A 241 21.11 3.24 10.10
CA ARG A 241 20.81 2.45 8.89
C ARG A 241 21.94 2.43 7.86
N THR A 242 22.83 3.42 7.85
CA THR A 242 24.02 3.40 6.98
C THR A 242 24.95 2.26 7.39
N LEU A 243 25.27 2.14 8.68
CA LEU A 243 26.06 1.02 9.20
C LEU A 243 25.36 -0.33 9.00
N MET A 244 24.03 -0.39 9.10
CA MET A 244 23.27 -1.61 8.77
C MET A 244 23.52 -2.06 7.33
N ARG A 245 23.45 -1.14 6.35
CA ARG A 245 23.71 -1.45 4.93
C ARG A 245 25.16 -1.89 4.71
N GLU A 246 26.11 -1.14 5.26
CA GLU A 246 27.54 -1.48 5.13
C GLU A 246 27.84 -2.85 5.73
N THR A 247 27.20 -3.20 6.84
CA THR A 247 27.33 -4.51 7.49
C THR A 247 26.70 -5.61 6.64
N ALA A 248 25.49 -5.39 6.13
CA ALA A 248 24.83 -6.32 5.21
C ALA A 248 25.67 -6.56 3.94
N ASP A 249 26.28 -5.51 3.38
CA ASP A 249 27.17 -5.61 2.22
C ASP A 249 28.45 -6.42 2.52
N LYS A 250 29.05 -6.23 3.70
CA LYS A 250 30.20 -7.05 4.14
C LYS A 250 29.82 -8.53 4.23
N ILE A 251 28.67 -8.84 4.85
CA ILE A 251 28.16 -10.21 4.97
C ILE A 251 27.90 -10.82 3.57
N LYS A 252 27.26 -10.07 2.67
CA LYS A 252 27.01 -10.51 1.28
C LYS A 252 28.29 -10.80 0.52
N SER A 253 29.33 -9.96 0.68
CA SER A 253 30.61 -10.17 0.01
C SER A 253 31.33 -11.44 0.48
N LEU A 254 31.02 -11.94 1.68
CA LEU A 254 31.46 -13.24 2.15
C LEU A 254 30.60 -14.40 1.63
N GLY A 255 29.53 -14.16 0.86
CA GLY A 255 28.64 -15.21 0.34
C GLY A 255 27.66 -15.76 1.38
N PHE A 256 27.34 -14.99 2.42
CA PHE A 256 26.33 -15.31 3.43
C PHE A 256 25.08 -14.44 3.24
N THR A 257 23.93 -14.90 3.72
CA THR A 257 22.68 -14.12 3.75
C THR A 257 22.68 -13.19 4.97
N PRO A 258 22.67 -11.86 4.80
CA PRO A 258 22.58 -10.94 5.93
C PRO A 258 21.16 -10.83 6.48
N TRP A 259 21.08 -10.62 7.78
CA TRP A 259 19.99 -9.92 8.44
C TRP A 259 20.56 -8.98 9.50
N VAL A 260 20.58 -7.68 9.23
CA VAL A 260 21.13 -6.68 10.15
C VAL A 260 19.98 -5.86 10.72
N THR A 261 19.77 -5.92 12.03
CA THR A 261 18.62 -5.29 12.69
C THR A 261 18.93 -4.87 14.14
N ASP A 262 17.92 -4.47 14.91
CA ASP A 262 18.03 -4.14 16.33
C ASP A 262 18.08 -5.38 17.23
N LYS A 263 18.57 -5.20 18.46
CA LYS A 263 18.72 -6.29 19.44
C LYS A 263 17.41 -7.03 19.79
N ASP A 264 16.27 -6.35 19.66
CA ASP A 264 14.96 -6.89 20.05
C ASP A 264 14.25 -7.54 18.86
N LEU A 265 14.90 -7.57 17.68
CA LEU A 265 14.33 -8.06 16.43
C LEU A 265 12.97 -7.42 16.14
N SER A 266 12.82 -6.13 16.48
CA SER A 266 11.52 -5.44 16.50
C SER A 266 11.35 -4.43 15.34
N GLY A 267 12.44 -4.17 14.61
CA GLY A 267 12.49 -3.35 13.41
C GLY A 267 12.66 -4.16 12.12
N LEU A 268 12.25 -3.56 11.00
CA LEU A 268 12.56 -4.06 9.66
C LEU A 268 14.04 -3.78 9.35
N GLY A 269 14.84 -4.83 9.47
CA GLY A 269 16.27 -4.85 9.21
C GLY A 269 16.64 -4.74 7.74
N ILE A 270 17.93 -4.96 7.46
CA ILE A 270 18.51 -4.93 6.11
C ILE A 270 19.15 -6.29 5.82
N GLY A 271 18.65 -6.94 4.77
CA GLY A 271 19.18 -8.22 4.29
C GLY A 271 19.62 -8.17 2.83
N ASN A 272 19.49 -9.32 2.14
CA ASN A 272 19.54 -9.36 0.67
C ASN A 272 18.42 -8.51 0.04
N VAL A 273 17.35 -8.29 0.80
CA VAL A 273 16.23 -7.39 0.50
C VAL A 273 16.19 -6.29 1.57
N GLU A 274 16.00 -5.05 1.14
CA GLU A 274 15.64 -3.91 2.00
C GLU A 274 14.27 -3.39 1.58
N VAL A 275 13.28 -3.45 2.48
CA VAL A 275 11.95 -2.88 2.21
C VAL A 275 12.05 -1.36 2.24
N MET A 276 11.48 -0.69 1.22
CA MET A 276 11.34 0.76 1.20
C MET A 276 10.01 1.14 1.84
N PRO A 277 10.00 1.86 2.97
CA PRO A 277 8.76 2.24 3.62
C PRO A 277 7.91 3.13 2.71
N ARG A 278 6.60 2.84 2.66
CA ARG A 278 5.62 3.62 1.91
C ARG A 278 4.55 4.28 2.77
N THR A 279 4.53 3.97 4.06
CA THR A 279 3.61 4.59 5.01
C THR A 279 4.25 5.84 5.58
N VAL A 280 3.53 6.96 5.53
CA VAL A 280 3.85 8.19 6.26
C VAL A 280 2.93 8.27 7.47
N LEU A 281 3.49 8.56 8.64
CA LEU A 281 2.70 8.78 9.84
C LEU A 281 2.14 10.21 9.84
N GLY A 282 0.82 10.36 9.80
CA GLY A 282 0.12 11.65 9.83
C GLY A 282 -0.40 11.96 11.22
N LEU A 283 0.29 12.83 11.96
CA LEU A 283 -0.12 13.30 13.27
C LEU A 283 -1.06 14.51 13.11
N TYR A 284 -2.33 14.32 13.47
CA TYR A 284 -3.37 15.36 13.41
C TYR A 284 -3.94 15.59 14.81
N ASP A 285 -4.62 16.72 15.02
CA ASP A 285 -5.33 16.98 16.27
C ASP A 285 -6.79 16.59 16.09
N GLY A 286 -7.29 15.58 16.80
CA GLY A 286 -8.70 15.16 16.67
C GLY A 286 -9.72 16.14 17.26
N GLY A 287 -9.27 17.26 17.83
CA GLY A 287 -10.13 18.43 18.07
C GLY A 287 -10.47 19.21 16.78
N GLU A 288 -9.79 18.91 15.67
CA GLU A 288 -10.05 19.49 14.36
C GLU A 288 -11.25 18.81 13.67
N GLY A 289 -12.05 19.61 12.96
CA GLY A 289 -13.13 19.11 12.09
C GLY A 289 -14.50 19.01 12.77
N ALA A 290 -15.57 19.15 11.97
CA ALA A 290 -16.94 19.00 12.45
C ALA A 290 -17.17 17.59 13.03
N GLY A 291 -17.76 17.51 14.22
CA GLY A 291 -18.03 16.24 14.90
C GLY A 291 -16.80 15.40 15.26
N GLY A 292 -15.58 15.92 15.10
CA GLY A 292 -14.33 15.17 15.29
C GLY A 292 -14.07 14.08 14.24
N ASP A 293 -14.68 14.18 13.05
CA ASP A 293 -14.44 13.21 11.97
C ASP A 293 -13.15 13.53 11.21
N LEU A 294 -12.31 12.50 11.07
CA LEU A 294 -11.06 12.52 10.29
C LEU A 294 -11.21 13.13 8.89
N TYR A 295 -12.37 12.94 8.24
CA TYR A 295 -12.71 13.49 6.93
C TYR A 295 -12.47 15.01 6.83
N PHE A 296 -12.73 15.75 7.91
CA PHE A 296 -12.67 17.20 7.92
C PHE A 296 -11.31 17.77 8.33
N THR A 297 -10.37 16.92 8.76
CA THR A 297 -9.02 17.35 9.18
C THR A 297 -8.20 17.86 8.02
N ASN A 298 -7.35 18.87 8.23
CA ASN A 298 -6.47 19.39 7.18
C ASN A 298 -5.48 18.33 6.69
N MET A 299 -5.03 17.44 7.60
CA MET A 299 -4.20 16.29 7.24
C MET A 299 -4.88 15.42 6.18
N GLN A 300 -6.14 15.01 6.41
CA GLN A 300 -6.88 14.16 5.46
C GLN A 300 -7.20 14.89 4.15
N ARG A 301 -7.61 16.17 4.25
CA ARG A 301 -8.05 16.95 3.09
C ARG A 301 -6.92 17.33 2.15
N TYR A 302 -5.74 17.66 2.68
CA TYR A 302 -4.67 18.27 1.91
C TYR A 302 -3.42 17.41 1.79
N VAL A 303 -2.99 16.68 2.83
CA VAL A 303 -1.70 15.95 2.79
C VAL A 303 -1.81 14.62 2.05
N VAL A 304 -2.93 13.92 2.20
CA VAL A 304 -3.05 12.53 1.71
C VAL A 304 -2.99 12.44 0.18
N MET A 305 -3.61 13.37 -0.56
CA MET A 305 -3.64 13.31 -2.03
C MET A 305 -2.25 13.48 -2.66
N PRO A 306 -1.43 14.49 -2.31
CA PRO A 306 -0.08 14.61 -2.82
C PRO A 306 0.81 13.41 -2.47
N LEU A 307 0.67 12.87 -1.27
CA LEU A 307 1.40 11.66 -0.86
C LEU A 307 0.94 10.42 -1.64
N ASN A 308 -0.36 10.25 -1.90
CA ASN A 308 -0.85 9.17 -2.76
C ASN A 308 -0.25 9.24 -4.17
N TYR A 309 -0.16 10.44 -4.76
CA TYR A 309 0.50 10.63 -6.05
C TYR A 309 2.00 10.28 -6.00
N LEU A 310 2.68 10.56 -4.89
CA LEU A 310 4.09 10.16 -4.70
C LEU A 310 4.24 8.65 -4.39
N GLY A 311 3.15 7.88 -4.34
CA GLY A 311 3.16 6.45 -4.06
C GLY A 311 3.03 6.10 -2.58
N TYR A 312 2.75 7.05 -1.69
CA TYR A 312 2.73 6.85 -0.24
C TYR A 312 1.31 6.74 0.30
N THR A 313 1.15 5.90 1.33
CA THR A 313 -0.04 5.83 2.17
C THR A 313 0.16 6.69 3.41
N VAL A 314 -0.94 7.08 4.06
CA VAL A 314 -0.89 7.83 5.32
C VAL A 314 -1.58 7.02 6.40
N GLU A 315 -0.86 6.77 7.49
CA GLU A 315 -1.41 6.23 8.72
C GLU A 315 -1.74 7.41 9.65
N MET A 316 -3.01 7.63 9.91
CA MET A 316 -3.49 8.78 10.69
C MET A 316 -3.44 8.45 12.18
N HIS A 317 -2.90 9.36 12.98
CA HIS A 317 -2.81 9.23 14.42
C HIS A 317 -3.23 10.54 15.11
N ASP A 318 -4.21 10.45 16.01
CA ASP A 318 -4.67 11.59 16.80
C ASP A 318 -3.63 11.92 17.88
N MET A 319 -3.06 13.12 17.84
CA MET A 319 -2.07 13.59 18.82
C MET A 319 -2.61 13.73 20.24
N ARG A 320 -3.92 13.60 20.44
CA ARG A 320 -4.55 13.55 21.76
C ARG A 320 -4.47 12.15 22.39
N GLU A 321 -4.12 11.13 21.62
CA GLU A 321 -3.89 9.76 22.08
C GLU A 321 -2.39 9.49 22.35
N PRO A 322 -2.03 8.40 23.06
CA PRO A 322 -0.64 8.03 23.27
C PRO A 322 0.11 7.86 21.95
N LEU A 323 1.22 8.60 21.80
CA LEU A 323 1.99 8.63 20.56
C LEU A 323 2.62 7.27 20.21
N PRO A 324 2.82 6.96 18.92
CA PRO A 324 3.34 5.64 18.51
C PRO A 324 4.73 5.34 19.08
N GLU A 325 4.84 4.17 19.70
CA GLU A 325 6.07 3.67 20.34
C GLU A 325 6.91 2.76 19.41
N GLY A 326 8.02 2.22 19.93
CA GLY A 326 8.89 1.31 19.18
C GLY A 326 9.90 1.99 18.24
N ILE A 327 10.36 1.24 17.25
CA ILE A 327 11.26 1.69 16.18
C ILE A 327 10.40 2.11 14.98
N LEU A 328 10.34 3.42 14.73
CA LEU A 328 9.51 3.96 13.65
C LEU A 328 10.27 4.02 12.32
N ARG A 329 11.58 4.27 12.38
CA ARG A 329 12.43 4.28 11.19
C ARG A 329 12.51 2.89 10.56
N GLY A 330 12.24 2.80 9.27
CA GLY A 330 12.20 1.51 8.54
C GLY A 330 10.80 0.90 8.47
N ARG A 331 9.86 1.35 9.32
CA ARG A 331 8.41 1.11 9.16
C ARG A 331 7.72 2.27 8.44
N TYR A 332 8.12 3.50 8.80
CA TYR A 332 7.60 4.71 8.18
C TYR A 332 8.67 5.40 7.31
N ALA A 333 8.22 6.01 6.21
CA ALA A 333 9.04 6.83 5.33
C ALA A 333 9.42 8.15 6.01
N GLY A 334 8.53 8.67 6.84
CA GLY A 334 8.66 9.87 7.66
C GLY A 334 7.35 10.14 8.40
N ALA A 335 7.27 11.27 9.09
CA ALA A 335 6.05 11.73 9.73
C ALA A 335 5.72 13.17 9.32
N VAL A 336 4.43 13.44 9.10
CA VAL A 336 3.88 14.78 8.89
C VAL A 336 3.06 15.14 10.12
N ILE A 337 3.35 16.29 10.73
CA ILE A 337 2.69 16.80 11.92
C ILE A 337 1.96 18.08 11.53
N TRP A 338 0.61 18.05 11.61
CA TRP A 338 -0.24 19.21 11.35
C TRP A 338 -1.13 19.45 12.57
N PRO A 339 -0.67 20.26 13.52
CA PRO A 339 -1.40 20.52 14.75
C PRO A 339 -2.42 21.65 14.57
N TYR A 340 -3.50 21.58 15.36
CA TYR A 340 -4.49 22.66 15.43
C TYR A 340 -3.98 23.86 16.24
N SER A 341 -3.16 23.61 17.27
CA SER A 341 -2.62 24.62 18.18
C SER A 341 -1.13 24.42 18.47
N THR A 342 -0.50 25.35 19.19
CA THR A 342 0.91 25.21 19.62
C THR A 342 1.11 24.21 20.76
N SER A 343 0.05 23.60 21.30
CA SER A 343 0.10 22.65 22.41
C SER A 343 -0.65 21.34 22.13
N SER A 344 -1.06 21.10 20.89
CA SER A 344 -1.87 19.93 20.47
C SER A 344 -1.29 18.59 20.93
N GLY A 345 0.04 18.42 20.91
CA GLY A 345 0.70 17.16 21.32
C GLY A 345 1.43 17.24 22.67
N GLU A 346 1.37 18.36 23.38
CA GLU A 346 2.21 18.59 24.56
C GLU A 346 1.89 17.61 25.70
N LYS A 347 0.59 17.37 25.96
CA LYS A 347 0.14 16.43 27.02
C LYS A 347 0.55 14.98 26.77
N GLN A 348 0.72 14.59 25.51
CA GLN A 348 1.11 13.24 25.11
C GLN A 348 2.63 13.08 24.91
N GLY A 349 3.42 14.11 25.29
CA GLY A 349 4.88 14.03 25.23
C GLY A 349 5.47 14.21 23.83
N LEU A 350 4.82 14.98 22.96
CA LEU A 350 5.27 15.20 21.57
C LEU A 350 6.72 15.69 21.47
N LYS A 351 7.20 16.51 22.42
CA LYS A 351 8.62 16.92 22.46
C LYS A 351 9.57 15.72 22.52
N GLN A 352 9.35 14.81 23.46
CA GLN A 352 10.20 13.62 23.63
C GLN A 352 10.09 12.68 22.43
N TRP A 353 8.88 12.55 21.88
CA TRP A 353 8.66 11.77 20.68
C TRP A 353 9.41 12.33 19.45
N VAL A 354 9.38 13.65 19.25
CA VAL A 354 10.14 14.33 18.19
C VAL A 354 11.64 14.11 18.35
N LEU A 355 12.18 14.30 19.56
CA LEU A 355 13.61 14.08 19.84
C LEU A 355 14.02 12.62 19.54
N LYS A 356 13.19 11.66 19.93
CA LYS A 356 13.39 10.24 19.62
C LYS A 356 13.38 9.99 18.11
N CYS A 357 12.43 10.56 17.37
CA CYS A 357 12.35 10.42 15.91
C CYS A 357 13.57 10.99 15.20
N VAL A 358 14.03 12.17 15.61
CA VAL A 358 15.24 12.81 15.08
C VAL A 358 16.47 11.96 15.37
N ALA A 359 16.60 11.42 16.59
CA ALA A 359 17.69 10.52 16.96
C ALA A 359 17.68 9.21 16.15
N GLN A 360 16.50 8.68 15.82
CA GLN A 360 16.34 7.52 14.93
C GLN A 360 16.51 7.87 13.43
N GLY A 361 16.68 9.14 13.09
CA GLY A 361 16.79 9.59 11.70
C GLY A 361 15.51 9.46 10.88
N LEU A 362 14.33 9.47 11.54
CA LEU A 362 13.03 9.54 10.86
C LEU A 362 12.81 10.99 10.36
N PRO A 363 12.59 11.21 9.05
CA PRO A 363 12.28 12.53 8.52
C PRO A 363 10.97 13.08 9.09
N LEU A 364 10.98 14.32 9.58
CA LEU A 364 9.81 14.99 10.15
C LEU A 364 9.42 16.23 9.33
N VAL A 365 8.12 16.41 9.10
CA VAL A 365 7.56 17.60 8.47
C VAL A 365 6.58 18.27 9.41
N PHE A 366 6.78 19.55 9.71
CA PHE A 366 5.83 20.37 10.47
C PHE A 366 5.09 21.33 9.54
N LEU A 367 3.76 21.33 9.64
CA LEU A 367 2.88 22.18 8.84
C LEU A 367 2.16 23.17 9.75
N GLU A 368 2.17 24.45 9.38
CA GLU A 368 1.62 25.61 10.10
C GLU A 368 2.34 25.93 11.43
N ARG A 369 2.48 24.93 12.32
CA ARG A 369 3.06 25.07 13.67
C ARG A 369 3.81 23.80 14.08
N PHE A 370 4.62 23.89 15.13
CA PHE A 370 5.33 22.72 15.70
C PHE A 370 4.46 21.83 16.60
N GLY A 371 3.32 22.32 17.09
CA GLY A 371 2.42 21.56 17.98
C GLY A 371 2.91 21.44 19.44
N ILE A 372 4.08 22.02 19.71
CA ILE A 372 4.76 22.15 21.00
C ILE A 372 5.51 23.48 21.05
N SER A 373 5.80 23.96 22.26
CA SER A 373 6.66 25.13 22.45
C SER A 373 8.09 24.87 21.96
N LEU A 374 8.62 25.79 21.16
CA LEU A 374 9.99 25.72 20.65
C LEU A 374 10.98 26.32 21.65
N ASP A 375 11.22 25.60 22.75
CA ASP A 375 12.23 25.97 23.75
C ASP A 375 13.67 25.81 23.23
N SER A 376 14.66 26.31 23.99
CA SER A 376 16.07 26.31 23.59
C SER A 376 16.63 24.90 23.34
N ASP A 377 16.15 23.91 24.09
CA ASP A 377 16.58 22.51 23.99
C ASP A 377 16.06 21.85 22.70
N LEU A 378 14.75 21.98 22.42
CA LEU A 378 14.15 21.50 21.19
C LEU A 378 14.71 22.23 19.97
N ALA A 379 14.81 23.56 20.02
CA ALA A 379 15.38 24.36 18.94
C ALA A 379 16.82 23.91 18.64
N SER A 380 17.66 23.76 19.66
CA SER A 380 19.04 23.31 19.48
C SER A 380 19.11 21.91 18.86
N SER A 381 18.27 20.97 19.33
CA SER A 381 18.20 19.60 18.80
C SER A 381 17.74 19.55 17.34
N LEU A 382 16.85 20.46 16.93
CA LEU A 382 16.44 20.66 15.54
C LEU A 382 17.42 21.55 14.75
N GLY A 383 18.53 22.01 15.33
CA GLY A 383 19.44 22.93 14.64
C GLY A 383 18.77 24.24 14.24
N LEU A 384 17.79 24.68 15.01
CA LEU A 384 17.10 25.96 14.89
C LEU A 384 17.68 26.95 15.91
N ALA A 385 17.51 28.24 15.64
CA ALA A 385 17.76 29.32 16.58
C ALA A 385 16.51 30.21 16.68
N THR A 386 16.15 30.58 17.89
CA THR A 386 15.12 31.58 18.17
C THR A 386 15.82 32.89 18.50
N GLU A 387 15.59 33.94 17.73
CA GLU A 387 16.18 35.24 18.02
C GLU A 387 15.42 35.93 19.17
N PRO A 388 16.11 36.45 20.20
CA PRO A 388 15.46 37.28 21.21
C PRO A 388 14.90 38.55 20.55
N PHE A 389 13.62 38.85 20.77
CA PHE A 389 13.00 40.08 20.29
C PHE A 389 12.14 40.70 21.39
N THR A 390 12.05 42.03 21.42
CA THR A 390 11.22 42.75 22.40
C THR A 390 9.76 42.83 21.95
N HIS A 391 9.55 43.17 20.67
CA HIS A 391 8.25 43.20 20.00
C HIS A 391 8.44 43.15 18.48
N LEU A 392 7.40 42.74 17.76
CA LEU A 392 7.36 42.70 16.30
C LEU A 392 6.73 43.98 15.74
N VAL A 393 7.35 44.62 14.74
CA VAL A 393 6.82 45.85 14.11
C VAL A 393 6.35 45.56 12.68
N PRO A 394 5.06 45.76 12.36
CA PRO A 394 4.55 45.54 11.00
C PRO A 394 5.08 46.57 9.99
N PRO A 395 5.06 46.26 8.67
CA PRO A 395 4.59 45.01 8.08
C PRO A 395 5.67 43.91 8.13
N ALA A 396 5.23 42.65 8.16
CA ALA A 396 6.07 41.53 7.75
C ALA A 396 6.18 41.51 6.22
N ARG A 397 7.39 41.25 5.68
CA ARG A 397 7.64 41.21 4.24
C ARG A 397 8.45 39.97 3.88
N VAL A 398 8.17 39.40 2.72
CA VAL A 398 9.04 38.37 2.12
C VAL A 398 10.31 39.04 1.63
N VAL A 399 11.47 38.56 2.09
CA VAL A 399 12.79 39.07 1.66
C VAL A 399 13.53 38.09 0.74
N ALA A 400 13.20 36.80 0.81
CA ALA A 400 13.68 35.77 -0.11
C ALA A 400 12.64 34.67 -0.25
N GLN A 401 12.53 34.09 -1.45
CA GLN A 401 11.56 33.05 -1.78
C GLN A 401 12.10 32.13 -2.89
N ASP A 402 11.94 30.82 -2.69
CA ASP A 402 12.21 29.75 -3.66
C ASP A 402 10.99 29.54 -4.57
N ASP A 403 11.20 29.00 -5.78
CA ASP A 403 10.12 28.77 -6.75
C ASP A 403 9.07 27.75 -6.30
N MET A 404 9.38 26.95 -5.27
CA MET A 404 8.44 26.05 -4.61
C MET A 404 7.34 26.78 -3.83
N VAL A 405 7.60 28.02 -3.39
CA VAL A 405 6.67 28.87 -2.65
C VAL A 405 5.99 29.83 -3.64
N GLY A 406 4.70 30.09 -3.46
CA GLY A 406 3.86 30.80 -4.43
C GLY A 406 3.25 29.87 -5.48
N PHE A 407 3.02 28.60 -5.16
CA PHE A 407 2.62 27.55 -6.11
C PHE A 407 1.27 27.82 -6.80
N GLU A 408 0.17 27.95 -6.04
CA GLU A 408 -1.13 28.38 -6.58
C GLU A 408 -1.46 29.81 -6.14
N GLN A 409 -1.01 30.20 -4.94
CA GLN A 409 -1.23 31.52 -4.38
C GLN A 409 0.06 32.08 -3.78
N GLN A 410 0.35 33.37 -4.04
CA GLN A 410 1.50 34.06 -3.45
C GLN A 410 1.34 34.16 -1.92
N PRO A 411 2.43 33.99 -1.15
CA PRO A 411 2.38 34.10 0.30
C PRO A 411 1.96 35.51 0.72
N LEU A 412 1.10 35.60 1.73
CA LEU A 412 0.66 36.86 2.33
C LEU A 412 1.16 36.94 3.76
N PRO A 413 2.32 37.58 4.02
CA PRO A 413 2.87 37.65 5.36
C PRO A 413 1.94 38.32 6.36
N ARG A 414 1.76 37.68 7.51
CA ARG A 414 0.98 38.23 8.63
C ARG A 414 1.81 38.33 9.90
N ILE A 415 1.64 39.41 10.65
CA ILE A 415 2.44 39.68 11.85
C ILE A 415 1.98 38.81 13.05
N ASP A 416 0.71 38.43 13.09
CA ASP A 416 0.10 37.56 14.11
C ASP A 416 0.55 36.10 14.01
N ALA A 417 0.94 35.66 12.81
CA ALA A 417 1.50 34.33 12.56
C ALA A 417 3.05 34.31 12.51
N TYR A 418 3.70 35.43 12.81
CA TYR A 418 5.15 35.57 12.65
C TYR A 418 5.92 34.82 13.76
N LEU A 419 6.69 33.79 13.38
CA LEU A 419 7.55 33.01 14.28
C LEU A 419 9.03 33.29 13.98
N PRO A 420 9.79 33.99 14.83
CA PRO A 420 11.19 34.34 14.59
C PRO A 420 12.13 33.15 14.84
N VAL A 421 12.17 32.25 13.86
CA VAL A 421 13.03 31.06 13.85
C VAL A 421 14.03 31.15 12.70
N ARG A 422 15.26 30.71 12.93
CA ARG A 422 16.33 30.64 11.93
C ARG A 422 16.87 29.21 11.84
N ALA A 423 17.03 28.69 10.62
CA ALA A 423 17.63 27.38 10.40
C ALA A 423 19.16 27.51 10.36
N LYS A 424 19.90 26.75 11.21
CA LYS A 424 21.37 26.76 11.20
C LYS A 424 21.96 25.98 10.02
N LYS A 425 21.22 25.00 9.50
CA LYS A 425 21.60 24.13 8.38
C LYS A 425 20.37 23.82 7.52
N GLY A 426 20.60 23.61 6.23
CA GLY A 426 19.54 23.27 5.27
C GLY A 426 19.34 24.36 4.23
N ARG A 427 18.25 24.24 3.48
CA ARG A 427 17.84 25.19 2.45
C ARG A 427 16.61 25.97 2.94
N VAL A 428 16.77 27.27 3.10
CA VAL A 428 15.65 28.18 3.41
C VAL A 428 14.90 28.44 2.11
N LEU A 429 13.61 28.09 2.08
CA LEU A 429 12.74 28.29 0.93
C LEU A 429 12.00 29.63 0.99
N MET A 430 11.76 30.16 2.19
CA MET A 430 11.19 31.50 2.34
C MET A 430 11.70 32.16 3.60
N GLN A 431 12.12 33.41 3.47
CA GLN A 431 12.54 34.25 4.59
C GLN A 431 11.68 35.50 4.66
N LEU A 432 11.31 35.88 5.89
CA LEU A 432 10.55 37.06 6.23
C LEU A 432 11.39 38.04 7.04
N SER A 433 11.04 39.32 6.96
CA SER A 433 11.57 40.37 7.83
C SER A 433 10.46 41.33 8.29
N THR A 434 10.54 41.81 9.52
CA THR A 434 9.68 42.87 10.05
C THR A 434 10.27 44.26 9.79
N ALA A 435 9.51 45.33 10.05
CA ALA A 435 10.01 46.69 9.87
C ALA A 435 11.19 47.05 10.80
N ASN A 436 11.27 46.41 11.97
CA ASN A 436 12.40 46.54 12.90
C ASN A 436 13.53 45.51 12.66
N GLY A 437 13.51 44.78 11.53
CA GLY A 437 14.61 43.92 11.10
C GLY A 437 14.68 42.55 11.77
N VAL A 438 13.66 42.14 12.54
CA VAL A 438 13.56 40.76 13.05
C VAL A 438 13.32 39.85 11.85
N THR A 439 14.09 38.76 11.75
CA THR A 439 14.03 37.83 10.61
C THR A 439 13.48 36.46 10.99
N SER A 440 12.88 35.78 10.03
CA SER A 440 12.33 34.43 10.19
C SER A 440 12.52 33.63 8.91
N ASP A 441 13.14 32.47 9.02
CA ASP A 441 13.15 31.46 7.97
C ASP A 441 11.81 30.70 8.05
N ALA A 442 10.77 31.26 7.44
CA ALA A 442 9.40 30.77 7.57
C ALA A 442 9.16 29.40 6.91
N VAL A 443 9.96 29.05 5.91
CA VAL A 443 9.90 27.74 5.24
C VAL A 443 11.32 27.23 5.03
N ALA A 444 11.60 26.00 5.46
CA ALA A 444 12.92 25.40 5.27
C ALA A 444 12.88 23.87 5.15
N VAL A 445 13.83 23.34 4.37
CA VAL A 445 14.21 21.92 4.34
C VAL A 445 15.53 21.76 5.08
N THR A 446 15.57 20.92 6.11
CA THR A 446 16.67 20.76 7.06
C THR A 446 17.23 19.32 7.03
N PRO A 447 18.36 19.05 7.71
CA PRO A 447 18.88 17.68 7.81
C PRO A 447 17.96 16.69 8.54
N TRP A 448 16.99 17.12 9.35
CA TRP A 448 16.03 16.23 10.02
C TRP A 448 14.68 16.16 9.31
N GLY A 449 14.43 17.04 8.34
CA GLY A 449 13.21 17.02 7.53
C GLY A 449 12.86 18.41 7.01
N GLY A 450 11.73 18.98 7.39
CA GLY A 450 11.37 20.34 7.01
C GLY A 450 10.20 20.92 7.78
N TYR A 451 9.96 22.22 7.60
CA TYR A 451 8.79 22.88 8.15
C TYR A 451 8.29 24.00 7.24
N VAL A 452 6.99 24.24 7.31
CA VAL A 452 6.30 25.37 6.67
C VAL A 452 5.49 26.07 7.76
N SER A 453 5.89 27.27 8.15
CA SER A 453 5.14 28.07 9.12
C SER A 453 3.83 28.57 8.50
N GLY A 454 2.83 28.81 9.35
CA GLY A 454 1.56 29.37 8.91
C GLY A 454 1.67 30.85 8.49
N PRO A 455 0.82 31.34 7.56
CA PRO A 455 -0.21 30.62 6.81
C PRO A 455 0.29 30.18 5.41
N TYR A 456 1.49 29.61 5.31
CA TYR A 456 2.16 29.37 4.02
C TYR A 456 2.09 27.92 3.53
N VAL A 457 1.25 27.07 4.15
CA VAL A 457 0.93 25.74 3.63
C VAL A 457 -0.22 25.84 2.64
N VAL A 458 -1.40 26.14 3.16
CA VAL A 458 -2.66 26.39 2.43
C VAL A 458 -3.25 27.68 2.99
N THR A 459 -3.68 28.58 2.10
CA THR A 459 -4.35 29.83 2.49
C THR A 459 -5.82 29.77 2.11
N GLN A 460 -6.66 30.33 2.98
CA GLN A 460 -8.08 30.51 2.68
C GLN A 460 -8.28 31.76 1.81
N LEU A 461 -9.12 31.60 0.79
CA LEU A 461 -9.57 32.64 -0.13
C LEU A 461 -11.03 33.00 0.19
N MET A 462 -11.66 33.86 -0.62
CA MET A 462 -13.09 34.18 -0.47
C MET A 462 -13.98 32.96 -0.72
N GLU A 463 -15.23 33.00 -0.23
CA GLU A 463 -16.25 31.96 -0.47
C GLU A 463 -15.82 30.53 -0.06
N SER A 464 -15.03 30.40 1.02
CA SER A 464 -14.51 29.12 1.53
C SER A 464 -13.53 28.38 0.62
N GLN A 465 -13.07 29.01 -0.47
CA GLN A 465 -12.01 28.46 -1.32
C GLN A 465 -10.68 28.41 -0.56
N SER A 466 -9.80 27.50 -0.96
CA SER A 466 -8.45 27.39 -0.41
C SER A 466 -7.45 27.14 -1.54
N ALA A 467 -6.19 27.52 -1.35
CA ALA A 467 -5.15 27.30 -2.35
C ALA A 467 -3.81 27.00 -1.69
N TRP A 468 -3.01 26.16 -2.35
CA TRP A 468 -1.66 25.86 -1.91
C TRP A 468 -0.73 27.05 -2.10
N VAL A 469 0.02 27.38 -1.05
CA VAL A 469 1.09 28.36 -1.13
C VAL A 469 2.42 27.67 -1.45
N ILE A 470 2.67 26.48 -0.91
CA ILE A 470 3.85 25.65 -1.20
C ILE A 470 3.50 24.53 -2.20
N ASP A 471 4.37 24.18 -3.16
CA ASP A 471 4.21 22.98 -4.01
C ASP A 471 4.31 21.72 -3.13
N PRO A 472 3.19 21.01 -2.89
CA PRO A 472 3.20 19.91 -1.94
C PRO A 472 4.01 18.71 -2.44
N PHE A 473 4.08 18.48 -3.75
CA PHE A 473 4.79 17.32 -4.29
C PHE A 473 6.30 17.47 -4.13
N ARG A 474 6.84 18.65 -4.45
CA ARG A 474 8.27 18.94 -4.27
C ARG A 474 8.63 19.00 -2.80
N PHE A 475 7.82 19.70 -1.99
CA PHE A 475 8.11 19.88 -0.58
C PHE A 475 8.11 18.55 0.17
N PHE A 476 7.07 17.71 0.03
CA PHE A 476 7.05 16.41 0.70
C PHE A 476 8.17 15.49 0.20
N SER A 477 8.46 15.48 -1.11
CA SER A 477 9.57 14.67 -1.64
C SER A 477 10.92 15.05 -1.03
N GLU A 478 11.22 16.35 -0.90
CA GLU A 478 12.50 16.82 -0.36
C GLU A 478 12.56 16.73 1.17
N ALA A 479 11.52 17.21 1.86
CA ALA A 479 11.49 17.28 3.32
C ALA A 479 11.39 15.89 3.98
N LEU A 480 10.62 14.96 3.39
CA LEU A 480 10.60 13.57 3.86
C LEU A 480 11.74 12.72 3.27
N LYS A 481 12.57 13.30 2.39
CA LYS A 481 13.70 12.62 1.72
C LYS A 481 13.27 11.33 1.00
N LEU A 482 12.17 11.42 0.27
CA LEU A 482 11.57 10.27 -0.41
C LEU A 482 12.51 9.82 -1.55
N PRO A 483 12.89 8.53 -1.62
CA PRO A 483 13.77 8.04 -2.68
C PRO A 483 13.04 7.99 -4.02
N VAL A 484 13.82 8.07 -5.10
CA VAL A 484 13.31 7.73 -6.44
C VAL A 484 13.16 6.21 -6.53
N MET A 485 11.92 5.75 -6.61
CA MET A 485 11.57 4.33 -6.75
C MET A 485 10.31 4.19 -7.62
N PRO A 486 9.96 2.98 -8.11
CA PRO A 486 8.68 2.74 -8.76
C PRO A 486 7.51 3.07 -7.82
N VAL A 487 6.57 3.89 -8.27
CA VAL A 487 5.37 4.27 -7.52
C VAL A 487 4.13 3.63 -8.16
N PRO A 488 3.25 2.96 -7.40
CA PRO A 488 2.00 2.44 -7.95
C PRO A 488 1.06 3.54 -8.41
N ASP A 489 0.34 3.30 -9.50
CA ASP A 489 -0.56 4.26 -10.13
C ASP A 489 -1.98 3.68 -10.29
N THR A 490 -2.97 4.33 -9.67
CA THR A 490 -4.38 3.91 -9.71
C THR A 490 -5.19 4.54 -10.84
N THR A 491 -4.56 5.38 -11.67
CA THR A 491 -5.23 6.17 -12.71
C THR A 491 -5.11 5.56 -14.10
N THR A 492 -4.18 4.62 -14.26
CA THR A 492 -3.72 4.10 -15.55
C THR A 492 -3.53 2.58 -15.46
N GLU A 493 -3.78 1.88 -16.54
CA GLU A 493 -3.29 0.51 -16.74
C GLU A 493 -2.84 0.35 -18.19
N ASN A 494 -1.73 -0.37 -18.41
CA ASN A 494 -1.17 -0.61 -19.74
C ASN A 494 -1.06 0.68 -20.57
N GLY A 495 -0.64 1.78 -19.94
CA GLY A 495 -0.39 3.06 -20.61
C GLY A 495 -1.64 3.84 -21.00
N VAL A 496 -2.84 3.39 -20.61
CA VAL A 496 -4.12 4.05 -20.93
C VAL A 496 -4.81 4.49 -19.64
N ARG A 497 -5.31 5.75 -19.63
CA ARG A 497 -6.07 6.29 -18.50
C ARG A 497 -7.37 5.50 -18.33
N LEU A 498 -7.70 5.17 -17.08
CA LEU A 498 -8.91 4.41 -16.77
C LEU A 498 -10.16 5.27 -16.91
N LEU A 499 -11.26 4.64 -17.33
CA LEU A 499 -12.62 5.15 -17.34
C LEU A 499 -13.50 4.22 -16.51
N LEU A 500 -14.29 4.79 -15.61
CA LEU A 500 -15.29 4.09 -14.82
C LEU A 500 -16.58 4.90 -14.74
N THR A 501 -17.72 4.23 -14.66
CA THR A 501 -19.00 4.87 -14.41
C THR A 501 -19.75 4.16 -13.28
N HIS A 502 -20.40 4.95 -12.44
CA HIS A 502 -21.35 4.41 -11.47
C HIS A 502 -22.58 5.31 -11.31
N VAL A 503 -23.69 4.66 -10.95
CA VAL A 503 -25.01 5.26 -10.80
C VAL A 503 -25.50 5.04 -9.38
N ASP A 504 -25.74 6.12 -8.66
CA ASP A 504 -26.40 6.09 -7.36
C ASP A 504 -27.92 5.93 -7.53
N GLY A 505 -28.54 5.23 -6.59
CA GLY A 505 -29.93 4.78 -6.68
C GLY A 505 -30.99 5.88 -6.65
N ASP A 506 -30.61 7.12 -6.36
CA ASP A 506 -31.52 8.25 -6.16
C ASP A 506 -32.32 8.60 -7.42
N GLY A 507 -33.62 8.81 -7.22
CA GLY A 507 -34.54 9.23 -8.28
C GLY A 507 -34.91 8.12 -9.26
N PHE A 508 -34.74 6.84 -8.89
CA PHE A 508 -35.15 5.70 -9.72
C PHE A 508 -36.61 5.80 -10.18
N GLU A 509 -37.49 6.23 -9.27
CA GLU A 509 -38.93 6.43 -9.44
C GLU A 509 -39.33 7.81 -9.98
N SER A 510 -38.35 8.69 -10.24
CA SER A 510 -38.64 10.04 -10.75
C SER A 510 -39.25 9.98 -12.14
N GLN A 511 -40.17 10.89 -12.43
CA GLN A 511 -40.82 11.00 -13.74
C GLN A 511 -40.05 11.98 -14.62
N ALA A 512 -39.85 11.62 -15.90
CA ALA A 512 -39.26 12.54 -16.85
C ALA A 512 -40.21 13.70 -17.19
N GLU A 513 -39.70 14.93 -17.12
CA GLU A 513 -40.43 16.20 -17.23
C GLU A 513 -40.56 16.68 -18.69
N TRP A 514 -40.95 15.78 -19.59
CA TRP A 514 -41.28 16.11 -20.98
C TRP A 514 -42.49 15.30 -21.48
N PRO A 515 -43.19 15.76 -22.55
CA PRO A 515 -44.36 15.08 -23.06
C PRO A 515 -44.08 13.61 -23.41
N GLY A 516 -44.83 12.69 -22.80
CA GLY A 516 -44.65 11.25 -22.99
C GLY A 516 -43.39 10.65 -22.35
N GLY A 517 -42.69 11.40 -21.50
CA GLY A 517 -41.56 10.89 -20.73
C GLY A 517 -41.95 9.69 -19.87
N LYS A 518 -41.01 8.77 -19.68
CA LYS A 518 -41.16 7.60 -18.79
C LYS A 518 -40.49 7.85 -17.44
N LEU A 519 -40.42 6.82 -16.59
CA LEU A 519 -39.57 6.88 -15.41
C LEU A 519 -38.12 7.15 -15.81
N ALA A 520 -37.43 7.94 -15.00
CA ALA A 520 -36.04 8.32 -15.19
C ALA A 520 -35.14 7.09 -15.31
N SER A 521 -35.44 6.01 -14.59
CA SER A 521 -34.78 4.70 -14.71
C SER A 521 -34.91 4.06 -16.11
N GLU A 522 -36.08 4.15 -16.75
CA GLU A 522 -36.28 3.68 -18.12
C GLU A 522 -35.58 4.59 -19.14
N GLU A 523 -35.68 5.90 -18.93
CA GLU A 523 -35.05 6.91 -19.80
C GLU A 523 -33.52 6.81 -19.76
N LEU A 524 -32.96 6.63 -18.57
CA LEU A 524 -31.53 6.43 -18.39
C LEU A 524 -31.05 5.14 -19.06
N ARG A 525 -31.76 4.02 -18.82
CA ARG A 525 -31.44 2.75 -19.45
C ARG A 525 -31.37 2.89 -20.97
N ARG A 526 -32.41 3.44 -21.59
CA ARG A 526 -32.51 3.58 -23.04
C ARG A 526 -31.46 4.54 -23.61
N THR A 527 -31.32 5.71 -23.00
CA THR A 527 -30.59 6.82 -23.62
C THR A 527 -29.12 6.87 -23.27
N ILE A 528 -28.72 6.23 -22.17
CA ILE A 528 -27.34 6.17 -21.68
C ILE A 528 -26.82 4.72 -21.74
N LEU A 529 -27.40 3.82 -20.93
CA LEU A 529 -26.82 2.48 -20.75
C LEU A 529 -26.83 1.64 -22.04
N GLU A 530 -27.93 1.62 -22.78
CA GLU A 530 -28.05 0.87 -24.04
C GLU A 530 -27.34 1.55 -25.22
N ARG A 531 -27.11 2.87 -25.12
CA ARG A 531 -26.44 3.69 -26.14
C ARG A 531 -24.92 3.57 -26.07
N TYR A 532 -24.32 3.77 -24.90
CA TYR A 532 -22.86 3.87 -24.75
C TYR A 532 -22.19 2.53 -24.47
N ARG A 533 -22.87 1.59 -23.79
CA ARG A 533 -22.42 0.21 -23.58
C ARG A 533 -21.00 0.07 -23.01
N ILE A 534 -20.64 0.92 -22.05
CA ILE A 534 -19.39 0.82 -21.30
C ILE A 534 -19.63 0.22 -19.90
N PRO A 535 -18.61 -0.34 -19.24
CA PRO A 535 -18.75 -0.87 -17.88
C PRO A 535 -19.34 0.15 -16.90
N THR A 536 -20.53 -0.12 -16.39
CA THR A 536 -21.25 0.76 -15.46
C THR A 536 -21.69 -0.03 -14.24
N THR A 537 -21.40 0.49 -13.05
CA THR A 537 -21.90 -0.07 -11.78
C THR A 537 -23.18 0.66 -11.38
N VAL A 538 -24.30 -0.04 -11.27
CA VAL A 538 -25.61 0.55 -10.92
C VAL A 538 -26.04 0.10 -9.54
N SER A 539 -26.29 1.07 -8.66
CA SER A 539 -26.81 0.82 -7.32
C SER A 539 -28.30 1.11 -7.20
N LEU A 540 -28.95 0.52 -6.18
CA LEU A 540 -30.38 0.65 -5.96
C LEU A 540 -30.68 0.88 -4.47
N ILE A 541 -31.60 1.82 -4.19
CA ILE A 541 -32.17 2.02 -2.84
C ILE A 541 -33.32 1.04 -2.68
N THR A 542 -33.14 -0.05 -1.95
CA THR A 542 -34.08 -1.18 -2.06
C THR A 542 -35.50 -0.85 -1.58
N SER A 543 -35.67 0.09 -0.65
CA SER A 543 -37.01 0.53 -0.21
C SER A 543 -37.82 1.24 -1.30
N THR A 544 -37.21 1.79 -2.36
CA THR A 544 -37.99 2.37 -3.49
C THR A 544 -38.55 1.30 -4.43
N LEU A 545 -38.02 0.07 -4.36
CA LEU A 545 -38.40 -1.05 -5.23
C LEU A 545 -39.21 -2.13 -4.50
N ALA A 546 -38.93 -2.36 -3.22
CA ALA A 546 -39.44 -3.53 -2.51
C ALA A 546 -40.95 -3.48 -2.21
N PRO A 547 -41.65 -4.64 -2.18
CA PRO A 547 -43.07 -4.70 -1.85
C PRO A 547 -43.41 -4.19 -0.44
N ASP A 548 -42.46 -4.26 0.47
CA ASP A 548 -42.51 -3.75 1.86
C ASP A 548 -41.84 -2.37 2.01
N GLY A 549 -41.50 -1.72 0.89
CA GLY A 549 -40.86 -0.42 0.85
C GLY A 549 -41.84 0.76 0.75
N LEU A 550 -41.37 1.86 0.17
CA LEU A 550 -42.08 3.14 0.04
C LEU A 550 -43.27 3.09 -0.93
N TYR A 551 -43.17 2.26 -1.98
CA TYR A 551 -44.17 2.19 -3.04
C TYR A 551 -44.66 0.75 -3.32
N PRO A 552 -45.31 0.05 -2.36
CA PRO A 552 -45.74 -1.34 -2.52
C PRO A 552 -46.54 -1.59 -3.81
N GLN A 553 -47.43 -0.67 -4.17
CA GLN A 553 -48.30 -0.77 -5.34
C GLN A 553 -47.55 -0.63 -6.67
N LYS A 554 -46.34 -0.03 -6.68
CA LYS A 554 -45.49 0.14 -7.87
C LYS A 554 -44.34 -0.85 -7.92
N SER A 555 -44.13 -1.63 -6.84
CA SER A 555 -42.99 -2.52 -6.68
C SER A 555 -42.78 -3.46 -7.86
N ALA A 556 -43.84 -4.14 -8.34
CA ALA A 556 -43.72 -5.06 -9.47
C ALA A 556 -43.12 -4.40 -10.73
N ARG A 557 -43.52 -3.15 -11.02
CA ARG A 557 -43.00 -2.37 -12.15
C ARG A 557 -41.57 -1.90 -11.91
N HIS A 558 -41.26 -1.43 -10.70
CA HIS A 558 -39.90 -0.97 -10.36
C HIS A 558 -38.90 -2.14 -10.42
N GLU A 559 -39.25 -3.31 -9.84
CA GLU A 559 -38.42 -4.50 -9.91
C GLU A 559 -38.22 -4.98 -11.36
N GLU A 560 -39.25 -4.92 -12.22
CA GLU A 560 -39.14 -5.25 -13.65
C GLU A 560 -38.09 -4.38 -14.35
N ILE A 561 -38.14 -3.06 -14.13
CA ILE A 561 -37.18 -2.12 -14.71
C ILE A 561 -35.77 -2.40 -14.18
N ALA A 562 -35.63 -2.61 -12.87
CA ALA A 562 -34.35 -2.90 -12.24
C ALA A 562 -33.73 -4.21 -12.76
N ARG A 563 -34.50 -5.29 -12.87
CA ARG A 563 -34.07 -6.55 -13.51
C ARG A 563 -33.59 -6.30 -14.94
N GLY A 564 -34.33 -5.50 -15.69
CA GLY A 564 -33.97 -5.13 -17.06
C GLY A 564 -32.64 -4.37 -17.17
N ILE A 565 -32.33 -3.49 -16.22
CA ILE A 565 -31.04 -2.78 -16.15
C ILE A 565 -29.91 -3.74 -15.76
N LEU A 566 -30.09 -4.51 -14.69
CA LEU A 566 -29.06 -5.41 -14.14
C LEU A 566 -28.75 -6.61 -15.08
N ALA A 567 -29.67 -6.94 -15.98
CA ALA A 567 -29.47 -7.93 -17.03
C ALA A 567 -28.49 -7.49 -18.13
N LEU A 568 -28.22 -6.18 -18.29
CA LEU A 568 -27.29 -5.70 -19.32
C LEU A 568 -25.87 -6.24 -19.09
N PRO A 569 -25.16 -6.75 -20.11
CA PRO A 569 -23.84 -7.38 -19.92
C PRO A 569 -22.77 -6.44 -19.37
N TRP A 570 -22.79 -5.16 -19.75
CA TRP A 570 -21.88 -4.11 -19.29
C TRP A 570 -22.35 -3.43 -17.99
N VAL A 571 -23.35 -3.99 -17.29
CA VAL A 571 -23.82 -3.50 -15.99
C VAL A 571 -23.46 -4.47 -14.86
N GLU A 572 -22.80 -3.93 -13.84
CA GLU A 572 -22.56 -4.53 -12.53
C GLU A 572 -23.57 -4.00 -11.50
N GLY A 573 -24.11 -4.88 -10.65
CA GLY A 573 -25.04 -4.49 -9.60
C GLY A 573 -24.35 -4.04 -8.31
N ALA A 574 -24.97 -3.09 -7.60
CA ALA A 574 -24.53 -2.58 -6.31
C ALA A 574 -25.74 -2.27 -5.40
N SER A 575 -25.50 -2.17 -4.09
CA SER A 575 -26.50 -1.63 -3.15
C SER A 575 -26.27 -0.14 -2.91
N HIS A 576 -27.36 0.64 -2.83
CA HIS A 576 -27.37 2.01 -2.34
C HIS A 576 -28.18 2.11 -1.05
N SER A 577 -27.98 1.12 -0.17
CA SER A 577 -28.68 0.91 1.09
C SER A 577 -30.17 0.52 0.95
N PHE A 578 -30.82 0.31 2.09
CA PHE A 578 -32.26 0.06 2.15
C PHE A 578 -33.05 1.36 2.17
N SER A 579 -32.79 2.25 3.13
CA SER A 579 -33.62 3.43 3.40
C SER A 579 -33.02 4.76 2.94
N HIS A 580 -31.83 4.71 2.33
CA HIS A 580 -31.01 5.88 1.99
C HIS A 580 -30.75 6.76 3.23
N PRO A 581 -29.84 6.34 4.12
CA PRO A 581 -29.39 7.19 5.21
C PRO A 581 -28.77 8.48 4.68
N PHE A 582 -29.33 9.62 5.08
CA PHE A 582 -28.74 10.93 4.81
C PHE A 582 -27.50 11.15 5.68
N ARG A 583 -27.52 10.55 6.88
CA ARG A 583 -26.41 10.53 7.84
C ARG A 583 -26.14 9.10 8.25
N TRP A 584 -24.87 8.71 8.31
CA TRP A 584 -24.47 7.38 8.80
C TRP A 584 -24.11 7.36 10.30
N LYS A 585 -24.14 8.53 10.95
CA LYS A 585 -23.85 8.75 12.36
C LYS A 585 -25.01 9.50 13.01
N PRO A 586 -26.05 8.80 13.51
CA PRO A 586 -27.26 9.43 14.03
C PRO A 586 -27.01 10.35 15.24
N ASP A 587 -25.96 10.08 16.01
CA ASP A 587 -25.68 10.77 17.28
C ASP A 587 -24.81 12.05 17.12
N GLN A 588 -24.38 12.41 15.91
CA GLN A 588 -23.63 13.65 15.67
C GLN A 588 -24.59 14.81 15.36
N GLU A 589 -24.63 15.80 16.26
CA GLU A 589 -25.27 17.10 16.00
C GLU A 589 -24.39 17.92 15.04
N GLU A 590 -24.96 18.35 13.90
CA GLU A 590 -24.37 19.41 13.08
C GLU A 590 -25.33 20.61 13.00
N THR A 591 -24.76 21.81 13.04
CA THR A 591 -25.44 23.10 12.91
C THR A 591 -25.71 23.40 11.43
N GLY A 592 -26.79 22.84 10.86
CA GLY A 592 -27.23 23.06 9.48
C GLY A 592 -28.75 23.10 9.34
N ASN A 593 -29.25 23.86 8.35
CA ASN A 593 -30.66 24.26 8.17
C ASN A 593 -31.68 23.10 8.15
N GLU A 594 -32.91 23.44 8.57
CA GLU A 594 -34.12 22.66 8.89
C GLU A 594 -34.58 21.51 7.94
N ALA A 595 -33.88 21.17 6.86
CA ALA A 595 -34.32 20.14 5.90
C ALA A 595 -34.06 18.69 6.36
N GLU A 596 -33.25 18.46 7.40
CA GLU A 596 -32.85 17.12 7.86
C GLU A 596 -33.46 16.75 9.23
N ILE A 597 -34.78 16.87 9.38
CA ILE A 597 -35.48 16.34 10.57
C ILE A 597 -35.45 14.80 10.57
N TRP A 598 -35.30 14.15 9.39
CA TRP A 598 -35.28 12.70 9.23
C TRP A 598 -33.87 12.17 8.95
N HIS A 599 -33.49 11.09 9.62
CA HIS A 599 -32.18 10.42 9.49
C HIS A 599 -32.04 9.61 8.17
N THR A 600 -33.17 9.15 7.64
CA THR A 600 -33.30 8.33 6.42
C THR A 600 -34.54 8.77 5.65
N VAL A 601 -34.79 8.23 4.46
CA VAL A 601 -36.13 8.30 3.87
C VAL A 601 -37.13 7.60 4.82
N ASN A 602 -38.33 8.19 4.97
CA ASN A 602 -39.33 7.71 5.94
C ASN A 602 -40.04 6.44 5.43
N VAL A 603 -39.39 5.29 5.61
CA VAL A 603 -39.94 3.97 5.27
C VAL A 603 -40.90 3.51 6.38
N PRO A 604 -42.18 3.19 6.08
CA PRO A 604 -43.16 2.82 7.10
C PRO A 604 -42.70 1.65 7.98
N GLY A 605 -42.71 1.85 9.30
CA GLY A 605 -42.37 0.82 10.29
C GLY A 605 -40.88 0.51 10.41
N TYR A 606 -40.01 1.17 9.65
CA TYR A 606 -38.57 0.97 9.70
C TYR A 606 -37.90 1.83 10.77
N LYS A 607 -36.83 1.29 11.36
CA LYS A 607 -35.87 2.03 12.18
C LYS A 607 -34.48 1.71 11.66
N PHE A 608 -33.63 2.73 11.56
CA PHE A 608 -32.27 2.58 11.04
C PHE A 608 -31.51 1.46 11.74
N ASN A 609 -30.97 0.54 10.94
CA ASN A 609 -30.19 -0.60 11.39
C ASN A 609 -29.19 -1.02 10.29
N LEU A 610 -27.90 -1.08 10.62
CA LEU A 610 -26.83 -1.34 9.66
C LEU A 610 -27.00 -2.66 8.91
N GLU A 611 -27.50 -3.71 9.57
CA GLU A 611 -27.71 -5.02 8.93
C GLU A 611 -28.74 -4.93 7.79
N SER A 612 -29.85 -4.23 8.02
CA SER A 612 -30.88 -3.99 7.00
C SER A 612 -30.35 -3.11 5.88
N GLU A 613 -29.59 -2.07 6.22
CA GLU A 613 -29.00 -1.16 5.24
C GLU A 613 -27.97 -1.84 4.35
N ILE A 614 -27.12 -2.73 4.87
CA ILE A 614 -25.96 -3.25 4.14
C ILE A 614 -26.21 -4.67 3.64
N ALA A 615 -26.35 -5.64 4.55
CA ALA A 615 -26.50 -7.05 4.19
C ALA A 615 -27.88 -7.31 3.59
N GLY A 616 -28.95 -6.82 4.23
CA GLY A 616 -30.33 -7.04 3.81
C GLY A 616 -30.65 -6.44 2.44
N SER A 617 -30.25 -5.19 2.19
CA SER A 617 -30.42 -4.54 0.88
C SER A 617 -29.67 -5.31 -0.23
N THR A 618 -28.46 -5.76 0.04
CA THR A 618 -27.65 -6.53 -0.90
C THR A 618 -28.27 -7.90 -1.18
N GLN A 619 -28.76 -8.57 -0.15
CA GLN A 619 -29.46 -9.85 -0.28
C GLN A 619 -30.71 -9.70 -1.15
N TYR A 620 -31.53 -8.68 -0.89
CA TYR A 620 -32.72 -8.38 -1.70
C TYR A 620 -32.38 -8.21 -3.19
N ILE A 621 -31.33 -7.45 -3.50
CA ILE A 621 -30.86 -7.24 -4.88
C ILE A 621 -30.45 -8.58 -5.50
N ASN A 622 -29.65 -9.37 -4.80
CA ASN A 622 -29.14 -10.65 -5.29
C ASN A 622 -30.25 -11.68 -5.54
N GLU A 623 -31.24 -11.76 -4.65
CA GLU A 623 -32.29 -12.79 -4.71
C GLU A 623 -33.42 -12.45 -5.66
N ARG A 624 -33.76 -11.15 -5.81
CA ARG A 624 -34.97 -10.73 -6.55
C ARG A 624 -34.70 -9.99 -7.85
N LEU A 625 -33.54 -9.33 -7.97
CA LEU A 625 -33.24 -8.41 -9.07
C LEU A 625 -32.09 -8.85 -9.96
N MET A 626 -31.07 -9.51 -9.42
CA MET A 626 -29.93 -9.95 -10.21
C MET A 626 -30.27 -11.15 -11.09
N PRO A 627 -29.78 -11.21 -12.34
CA PRO A 627 -29.90 -12.40 -13.16
C PRO A 627 -29.02 -13.54 -12.61
N SER A 628 -29.38 -14.78 -12.94
CA SER A 628 -28.59 -15.96 -12.58
C SER A 628 -27.13 -15.81 -13.03
N GLY A 629 -26.19 -16.15 -12.14
CA GLY A 629 -24.75 -16.06 -12.40
C GLY A 629 -24.12 -14.68 -12.16
N LYS A 630 -24.91 -13.63 -11.86
CA LYS A 630 -24.39 -12.35 -11.37
C LYS A 630 -24.76 -12.14 -9.91
N LYS A 631 -23.92 -11.39 -9.18
CA LYS A 631 -24.19 -10.92 -7.82
C LYS A 631 -23.73 -9.47 -7.67
N ALA A 632 -24.39 -8.72 -6.80
CA ALA A 632 -23.93 -7.41 -6.38
C ALA A 632 -22.60 -7.55 -5.63
N ARG A 633 -21.61 -6.70 -5.99
CA ARG A 633 -20.25 -6.73 -5.44
C ARG A 633 -19.86 -5.45 -4.72
N MET A 634 -20.71 -4.42 -4.81
CA MET A 634 -20.41 -3.06 -4.45
C MET A 634 -21.50 -2.48 -3.53
N PHE A 635 -21.08 -1.65 -2.59
CA PHE A 635 -21.92 -0.78 -1.78
C PHE A 635 -21.55 0.68 -2.08
N LEU A 636 -22.51 1.47 -2.57
CA LEU A 636 -22.30 2.89 -2.87
C LEU A 636 -22.85 3.71 -1.70
N TRP A 637 -22.00 4.47 -0.99
CA TRP A 637 -22.44 5.22 0.20
C TRP A 637 -23.45 6.30 -0.16
N THR A 638 -24.51 6.39 0.65
CA THR A 638 -25.61 7.35 0.53
C THR A 638 -25.35 8.62 1.33
N GLY A 639 -26.11 9.69 1.03
CA GLY A 639 -26.17 10.89 1.85
C GLY A 639 -24.81 11.58 2.00
N ASN A 640 -24.43 11.91 3.23
CA ASN A 640 -23.16 12.58 3.51
C ASN A 640 -21.91 11.73 3.23
N CYS A 641 -22.05 10.43 2.94
CA CYS A 641 -20.94 9.52 2.68
C CYS A 641 -19.90 9.45 3.83
N LEU A 642 -20.33 9.63 5.08
CA LEU A 642 -19.49 9.56 6.28
C LEU A 642 -19.81 8.32 7.14
N PRO A 643 -19.61 7.09 6.63
CA PRO A 643 -19.82 5.88 7.40
C PRO A 643 -18.88 5.79 8.60
N ASN A 644 -19.37 5.18 9.69
CA ASN A 644 -18.54 4.79 10.82
C ASN A 644 -17.76 3.49 10.50
N GLU A 645 -16.87 3.09 11.42
CA GLU A 645 -16.08 1.86 11.27
C GLU A 645 -16.97 0.61 11.11
N ASP A 646 -18.06 0.50 11.88
CA ASP A 646 -18.96 -0.65 11.83
C ASP A 646 -19.66 -0.81 10.48
N ALA A 647 -20.12 0.30 9.88
CA ALA A 647 -20.74 0.27 8.56
C ALA A 647 -19.71 -0.21 7.52
N VAL A 648 -18.49 0.34 7.51
CA VAL A 648 -17.46 -0.10 6.56
C VAL A 648 -17.08 -1.56 6.81
N ARG A 649 -16.93 -1.99 8.07
CA ARG A 649 -16.68 -3.39 8.46
C ARG A 649 -17.71 -4.33 7.85
N LEU A 650 -19.00 -4.02 8.02
CA LEU A 650 -20.09 -4.85 7.53
C LEU A 650 -20.08 -5.00 6.01
N THR A 651 -19.62 -4.00 5.25
CA THR A 651 -19.43 -4.17 3.80
C THR A 651 -18.42 -5.28 3.50
N TYR A 652 -17.23 -5.23 4.12
CA TYR A 652 -16.18 -6.24 3.89
C TYR A 652 -16.55 -7.62 4.40
N GLU A 653 -17.20 -7.74 5.56
CA GLU A 653 -17.64 -9.02 6.12
C GLU A 653 -18.72 -9.69 5.25
N ASN A 654 -19.49 -8.90 4.49
CA ASN A 654 -20.46 -9.40 3.51
C ASN A 654 -19.86 -9.58 2.10
N GLY A 655 -18.54 -9.49 1.95
CA GLY A 655 -17.85 -9.65 0.67
C GLY A 655 -18.09 -8.51 -0.33
N LEU A 656 -18.51 -7.34 0.17
CA LEU A 656 -18.75 -6.14 -0.63
C LEU A 656 -17.55 -5.21 -0.59
N LEU A 657 -17.25 -4.66 -1.76
CA LEU A 657 -16.40 -3.48 -1.91
C LEU A 657 -17.27 -2.23 -1.68
N ASN A 658 -16.67 -1.09 -1.34
CA ASN A 658 -17.43 0.15 -1.12
C ASN A 658 -16.75 1.37 -1.74
N ILE A 659 -17.56 2.33 -2.20
CA ILE A 659 -17.12 3.60 -2.79
C ILE A 659 -18.15 4.71 -2.51
N ASN A 660 -17.78 5.96 -2.81
CA ASN A 660 -18.46 7.25 -2.57
C ASN A 660 -17.87 8.02 -1.38
N GLY A 661 -18.18 9.31 -1.37
CA GLY A 661 -17.42 10.32 -0.65
C GLY A 661 -16.24 10.82 -1.47
N GLY A 662 -15.43 11.67 -0.84
CA GLY A 662 -14.45 12.49 -1.55
C GLY A 662 -15.12 13.65 -2.28
N SER A 663 -14.34 14.68 -2.59
CA SER A 663 -14.85 15.93 -3.18
C SER A 663 -13.90 16.46 -4.25
N THR A 664 -13.64 15.66 -5.29
CA THR A 664 -12.86 16.14 -6.44
C THR A 664 -13.76 16.97 -7.37
N ILE A 665 -13.69 18.29 -7.25
CA ILE A 665 -14.50 19.27 -8.01
C ILE A 665 -13.67 20.40 -8.61
N ILE A 666 -12.36 20.20 -8.81
CA ILE A 666 -11.50 21.19 -9.47
C ILE A 666 -12.09 21.60 -10.84
N THR A 667 -12.21 22.90 -11.07
CA THR A 667 -12.75 23.48 -12.31
C THR A 667 -11.90 24.66 -12.77
N ASN A 668 -12.14 25.19 -13.97
CA ASN A 668 -11.39 26.36 -14.46
C ASN A 668 -11.62 27.62 -13.60
N SER A 669 -12.79 27.73 -12.96
CA SER A 669 -13.11 28.86 -12.07
C SER A 669 -12.58 28.68 -10.64
N ASN A 670 -12.25 27.45 -10.25
CA ASN A 670 -11.66 27.11 -8.96
C ASN A 670 -10.53 26.10 -9.18
N ARG A 671 -9.42 26.58 -9.75
CA ARG A 671 -8.31 25.76 -10.24
C ARG A 671 -7.25 25.56 -9.17
N THR A 672 -7.60 24.79 -8.15
CA THR A 672 -6.75 24.50 -6.98
C THR A 672 -6.75 23.00 -6.68
N LEU A 673 -5.58 22.47 -6.31
CA LEU A 673 -5.41 21.08 -5.88
C LEU A 673 -6.06 20.78 -4.53
N THR A 674 -6.49 21.80 -3.77
CA THR A 674 -7.32 21.58 -2.57
C THR A 674 -8.70 20.99 -2.90
N GLU A 675 -9.12 21.07 -4.17
CA GLU A 675 -10.37 20.50 -4.71
C GLU A 675 -10.15 19.14 -5.37
N VAL A 676 -9.08 18.45 -5.02
CA VAL A 676 -8.76 17.09 -5.50
C VAL A 676 -8.58 16.18 -4.29
N ALA A 677 -9.55 15.29 -4.08
CA ALA A 677 -9.60 14.41 -2.91
C ALA A 677 -8.51 13.30 -2.96
N PRO A 678 -8.15 12.67 -1.83
CA PRO A 678 -7.30 11.48 -1.82
C PRO A 678 -8.01 10.25 -2.40
N LEU A 679 -7.35 9.08 -2.37
CA LEU A 679 -7.93 7.81 -2.84
C LEU A 679 -9.04 7.28 -1.91
N GLY A 680 -9.05 7.69 -0.65
CA GLY A 680 -9.99 7.23 0.35
C GLY A 680 -9.59 7.63 1.77
N ILE A 681 -10.22 7.00 2.74
CA ILE A 681 -9.98 7.22 4.16
C ILE A 681 -10.04 5.89 4.91
N ARG A 682 -9.14 5.72 5.89
CA ARG A 682 -9.15 4.55 6.77
C ARG A 682 -10.21 4.75 7.85
N ARG A 683 -11.06 3.74 8.07
CA ARG A 683 -12.06 3.66 9.14
C ARG A 683 -11.69 2.46 10.02
N GLY A 684 -10.92 2.72 11.09
CA GLY A 684 -10.29 1.67 11.89
C GLY A 684 -9.32 0.81 11.08
N LYS A 685 -9.56 -0.51 11.01
CA LYS A 685 -8.76 -1.41 10.13
C LYS A 685 -9.25 -1.48 8.69
N TRP A 686 -10.41 -0.89 8.39
CA TRP A 686 -11.07 -0.95 7.08
C TRP A 686 -10.80 0.30 6.26
N PHE A 687 -11.10 0.23 4.96
CA PHE A 687 -10.87 1.35 4.05
C PHE A 687 -12.15 1.72 3.31
N GLN A 688 -12.50 3.02 3.36
CA GLN A 688 -13.53 3.61 2.53
C GLN A 688 -12.86 4.21 1.29
N VAL A 689 -13.18 3.71 0.10
CA VAL A 689 -12.65 4.26 -1.16
C VAL A 689 -13.49 5.46 -1.59
N PHE A 690 -12.84 6.54 -2.04
CA PHE A 690 -13.56 7.71 -2.56
C PHE A 690 -13.80 7.59 -4.06
N ALA A 691 -14.90 8.19 -4.51
CA ALA A 691 -15.14 8.38 -5.93
C ALA A 691 -14.03 9.27 -6.52
N PRO A 692 -13.44 8.92 -7.68
CA PRO A 692 -12.40 9.73 -8.30
C PRO A 692 -12.84 11.17 -8.60
N ASN A 693 -14.08 11.34 -9.08
CA ASN A 693 -14.71 12.61 -9.42
C ASN A 693 -16.12 12.68 -8.82
N GLN A 694 -16.64 13.89 -8.59
CA GLN A 694 -17.98 14.05 -8.01
C GLN A 694 -19.11 13.92 -9.01
N ASN A 695 -20.29 13.60 -8.46
CA ASN A 695 -21.54 13.45 -9.20
C ASN A 695 -22.15 14.80 -9.60
N GLU A 696 -23.27 14.76 -10.34
CA GLU A 696 -23.98 15.95 -10.80
C GLU A 696 -24.55 16.82 -9.67
N ASN A 697 -24.86 16.23 -8.51
CA ASN A 697 -25.55 16.91 -7.41
C ASN A 697 -24.84 18.19 -6.97
N VAL A 698 -23.50 18.14 -6.87
CA VAL A 698 -22.67 19.29 -6.46
C VAL A 698 -22.58 20.37 -7.53
N TYR A 699 -22.83 20.04 -8.80
CA TYR A 699 -22.84 21.01 -9.91
C TYR A 699 -24.22 21.65 -10.13
N THR A 700 -25.26 21.13 -9.47
CA THR A 700 -26.67 21.56 -9.63
C THR A 700 -27.27 22.10 -8.33
N ASN A 701 -26.44 22.64 -7.42
CA ASN A 701 -26.86 23.18 -6.12
C ASN A 701 -27.75 22.20 -5.33
N LEU A 702 -27.28 20.97 -5.12
CA LEU A 702 -28.06 19.91 -4.45
C LEU A 702 -29.39 19.62 -5.17
N TRP A 703 -29.30 19.45 -6.49
CA TRP A 703 -30.44 19.24 -7.40
C TRP A 703 -31.56 20.31 -7.34
N SER A 704 -31.30 21.51 -6.82
CA SER A 704 -32.31 22.59 -6.72
C SER A 704 -32.38 23.50 -7.95
N SER A 705 -31.28 23.64 -8.70
CA SER A 705 -31.16 24.58 -9.82
C SER A 705 -30.00 24.19 -10.75
N ASN A 706 -29.76 24.96 -11.81
CA ASN A 706 -28.61 24.76 -12.72
C ASN A 706 -28.46 23.32 -13.26
N PHE A 707 -29.55 22.67 -13.64
CA PHE A 707 -29.56 21.25 -14.06
C PHE A 707 -28.61 20.89 -15.21
N TYR A 708 -28.09 21.87 -15.96
CA TYR A 708 -27.05 21.67 -16.99
C TYR A 708 -25.62 21.66 -16.43
N GLY A 709 -25.41 21.92 -15.14
CA GLY A 709 -24.12 22.23 -14.52
C GLY A 709 -23.09 21.12 -14.63
N TYR A 710 -23.54 19.86 -14.69
CA TYR A 710 -22.66 18.70 -14.75
C TYR A 710 -21.74 18.67 -15.98
N ARG A 711 -22.05 19.42 -17.05
CA ARG A 711 -21.15 19.57 -18.22
C ARG A 711 -19.72 19.99 -17.85
N ARG A 712 -19.58 20.70 -16.71
CA ARG A 712 -18.29 21.18 -16.18
C ARG A 712 -17.39 20.05 -15.67
N ILE A 713 -17.88 18.82 -15.51
CA ILE A 713 -17.08 17.67 -15.13
C ILE A 713 -15.91 17.42 -16.11
N THR A 714 -16.09 17.79 -17.38
CA THR A 714 -15.04 17.73 -18.41
C THR A 714 -13.85 18.66 -18.13
N GLU A 715 -14.07 19.76 -17.41
CA GLU A 715 -12.99 20.62 -16.88
C GLU A 715 -12.17 19.84 -15.84
N THR A 716 -12.85 19.17 -14.91
CA THR A 716 -12.21 18.32 -13.88
C THR A 716 -11.42 17.18 -14.52
N PHE A 717 -11.96 16.50 -15.54
CA PHE A 717 -11.24 15.45 -16.26
C PHE A 717 -9.94 15.96 -16.90
N SER A 718 -9.95 17.18 -17.43
CA SER A 718 -8.79 17.80 -18.07
C SER A 718 -7.75 18.26 -17.04
N LEU A 719 -8.19 18.90 -15.95
CA LEU A 719 -7.32 19.44 -14.90
C LEU A 719 -6.69 18.36 -14.01
N THR A 720 -7.27 17.16 -13.99
CA THR A 720 -6.72 15.98 -13.31
C THR A 720 -5.89 15.07 -14.23
N GLU A 721 -5.72 15.44 -15.50
CA GLU A 721 -4.83 14.77 -16.46
C GLU A 721 -3.46 15.44 -16.56
N SER A 722 -3.45 16.77 -16.56
CA SER A 722 -2.27 17.58 -16.89
C SER A 722 -2.15 18.77 -15.93
N PRO A 723 -0.92 19.10 -15.46
CA PRO A 723 0.37 18.53 -15.85
C PRO A 723 0.70 17.18 -15.19
N ARG A 724 -0.16 16.71 -14.28
CA ARG A 724 -0.02 15.43 -13.59
C ARG A 724 -1.34 14.68 -13.68
N ARG A 725 -1.29 13.40 -14.05
CA ARG A 725 -2.46 12.53 -14.01
C ARG A 725 -2.73 12.15 -12.55
N LEU A 726 -3.74 12.78 -11.95
CA LEU A 726 -4.11 12.63 -10.54
C LEU A 726 -5.30 11.70 -10.33
N LYS A 727 -6.16 11.56 -11.34
CA LYS A 727 -7.40 10.77 -11.26
C LYS A 727 -7.67 10.01 -12.55
N PRO A 728 -8.29 8.82 -12.49
CA PRO A 728 -8.99 8.26 -13.65
C PRO A 728 -10.17 9.15 -14.05
N VAL A 729 -10.80 8.89 -15.20
CA VAL A 729 -12.07 9.52 -15.58
C VAL A 729 -13.20 8.76 -14.90
N ASN A 730 -13.98 9.44 -14.06
CA ASN A 730 -15.18 8.86 -13.46
C ASN A 730 -16.44 9.64 -13.84
N ILE A 731 -17.35 8.99 -14.57
CA ILE A 731 -18.70 9.50 -14.83
C ILE A 731 -19.63 8.96 -13.73
N TYR A 732 -19.76 9.73 -12.66
CA TYR A 732 -20.59 9.44 -11.50
C TYR A 732 -21.86 10.31 -11.54
N TYR A 733 -23.05 9.71 -11.40
CA TYR A 733 -24.33 10.41 -11.43
C TYR A 733 -25.46 9.59 -10.77
N HIS A 734 -26.70 10.10 -10.75
CA HIS A 734 -27.90 9.44 -10.21
C HIS A 734 -28.98 9.22 -11.27
N PHE A 735 -30.01 8.42 -10.99
CA PHE A 735 -31.12 8.19 -11.93
C PHE A 735 -31.88 9.47 -12.28
N TYR A 736 -32.05 10.39 -11.33
CA TYR A 736 -32.74 11.67 -11.59
C TYR A 736 -32.05 12.52 -12.67
N SER A 737 -30.79 12.25 -13.05
CA SER A 737 -30.14 12.91 -14.20
C SER A 737 -30.96 12.74 -15.49
N ALA A 738 -31.76 11.67 -15.62
CA ALA A 738 -32.66 11.44 -16.73
C ALA A 738 -34.10 11.95 -16.50
N SER A 739 -34.33 12.78 -15.48
CA SER A 739 -35.67 13.38 -15.24
C SER A 739 -35.87 14.72 -15.96
N LYS A 740 -34.79 15.44 -16.31
CA LYS A 740 -34.84 16.77 -16.94
C LYS A 740 -34.00 16.79 -18.22
N GLU A 741 -34.48 17.49 -19.25
CA GLU A 741 -33.77 17.56 -20.54
C GLU A 741 -32.37 18.19 -20.40
N ALA A 742 -32.24 19.21 -19.56
CA ALA A 742 -30.98 19.91 -19.33
C ALA A 742 -29.91 19.01 -18.68
N SER A 743 -30.28 18.22 -17.68
CA SER A 743 -29.36 17.30 -17.01
C SER A 743 -29.02 16.10 -17.88
N LEU A 744 -30.01 15.55 -18.59
CA LEU A 744 -29.77 14.44 -19.51
C LEU A 744 -28.84 14.85 -20.65
N THR A 745 -28.99 16.08 -21.15
CA THR A 745 -28.08 16.66 -22.14
C THR A 745 -26.67 16.83 -21.59
N ALA A 746 -26.52 17.35 -20.36
CA ALA A 746 -25.22 17.49 -19.71
C ALA A 746 -24.54 16.14 -19.47
N LEU A 747 -25.31 15.12 -19.07
CA LEU A 747 -24.81 13.75 -18.91
C LEU A 747 -24.32 13.17 -20.25
N ARG A 748 -25.11 13.29 -21.32
CA ARG A 748 -24.68 12.88 -22.67
C ARG A 748 -23.39 13.57 -23.10
N GLN A 749 -23.21 14.86 -22.79
CA GLN A 749 -21.96 15.57 -23.08
C GLN A 749 -20.75 14.95 -22.36
N ALA A 750 -20.89 14.51 -21.11
CA ALA A 750 -19.82 13.83 -20.38
C ALA A 750 -19.46 12.48 -21.03
N TYR A 751 -20.46 11.69 -21.43
CA TYR A 751 -20.25 10.43 -22.14
C TYR A 751 -19.65 10.64 -23.53
N ASP A 752 -20.21 11.56 -24.33
CA ASP A 752 -19.72 11.87 -25.67
C ASP A 752 -18.25 12.36 -25.61
N TRP A 753 -17.90 13.15 -24.60
CA TRP A 753 -16.51 13.54 -24.34
C TRP A 753 -15.63 12.31 -24.10
N ALA A 754 -16.04 11.41 -23.21
CA ALA A 754 -15.26 10.22 -22.83
C ALA A 754 -15.09 9.25 -24.02
N MET A 755 -16.13 9.04 -24.82
CA MET A 755 -16.09 8.21 -26.04
C MET A 755 -15.18 8.80 -27.12
N GLY A 756 -14.94 10.11 -27.09
CA GLY A 756 -13.97 10.78 -27.96
C GLY A 756 -12.51 10.68 -27.49
N GLN A 757 -12.24 10.08 -26.33
CA GLN A 757 -10.90 9.91 -25.77
C GLN A 757 -10.40 8.47 -25.90
N ARG A 758 -9.07 8.28 -25.81
CA ARG A 758 -8.47 6.95 -25.66
C ARG A 758 -8.44 6.56 -24.17
N LEU A 759 -9.50 5.92 -23.70
CA LEU A 759 -9.66 5.49 -22.31
C LEU A 759 -9.82 3.97 -22.20
N PHE A 760 -9.46 3.42 -21.04
CA PHE A 760 -9.65 2.02 -20.69
C PHE A 760 -10.84 1.88 -19.74
N GLY A 761 -12.00 1.47 -20.28
CA GLY A 761 -13.21 1.21 -19.52
C GLY A 761 -13.08 -0.01 -18.60
N ILE A 762 -13.34 0.19 -17.30
CA ILE A 762 -13.33 -0.85 -16.26
C ILE A 762 -14.57 -0.72 -15.37
N PHE A 763 -14.98 -1.81 -14.72
CA PHE A 763 -16.02 -1.74 -13.69
C PHE A 763 -15.52 -0.99 -12.46
N THR A 764 -16.45 -0.39 -11.70
CA THR A 764 -16.07 0.37 -10.49
C THR A 764 -15.45 -0.54 -9.43
N SER A 765 -15.87 -1.80 -9.34
CA SER A 765 -15.22 -2.80 -8.47
C SER A 765 -13.75 -3.02 -8.80
N GLU A 766 -13.38 -3.05 -10.08
CA GLU A 766 -11.98 -3.21 -10.50
C GLU A 766 -11.13 -1.99 -10.11
N TYR A 767 -11.69 -0.78 -10.12
CA TYR A 767 -11.01 0.41 -9.59
C TYR A 767 -10.83 0.33 -8.06
N VAL A 768 -11.88 -0.06 -7.33
CA VAL A 768 -11.79 -0.20 -5.87
C VAL A 768 -10.73 -1.24 -5.48
N GLU A 769 -10.67 -2.39 -6.17
CA GLU A 769 -9.62 -3.39 -5.97
C GLU A 769 -8.23 -2.79 -6.17
N LYS A 770 -8.01 -1.95 -7.20
CA LYS A 770 -6.73 -1.26 -7.43
C LYS A 770 -6.35 -0.32 -6.29
N VAL A 771 -7.31 0.42 -5.74
CA VAL A 771 -7.07 1.31 -4.59
C VAL A 771 -6.71 0.51 -3.34
N LEU A 772 -7.41 -0.59 -3.08
CA LEU A 772 -7.05 -1.49 -1.96
C LEU A 772 -5.67 -2.11 -2.15
N ASP A 773 -5.30 -2.42 -3.39
CA ASP A 773 -4.00 -2.99 -3.72
C ASP A 773 -2.87 -1.93 -3.64
N PHE A 774 -3.15 -0.67 -3.98
CA PHE A 774 -2.23 0.46 -3.76
C PHE A 774 -1.80 0.54 -2.28
N ASN A 775 -2.74 0.32 -1.36
CA ASN A 775 -2.50 0.34 0.10
C ASN A 775 -1.66 -0.84 0.60
N ARG A 776 -1.62 -1.96 -0.14
CA ARG A 776 -0.91 -3.19 0.23
C ARG A 776 0.38 -3.40 -0.55
N THR A 777 0.58 -2.64 -1.62
CA THR A 777 1.73 -2.79 -2.50
C THR A 777 3.02 -2.47 -1.74
N VAL A 778 3.96 -3.41 -1.77
CA VAL A 778 5.30 -3.26 -1.18
C VAL A 778 6.31 -2.99 -2.27
N ILE A 779 7.22 -2.06 -1.98
CA ILE A 779 8.39 -1.79 -2.79
C ILE A 779 9.61 -2.14 -1.94
N ALA A 780 10.47 -2.99 -2.47
CA ALA A 780 11.72 -3.38 -1.82
C ALA A 780 12.88 -3.29 -2.81
N ARG A 781 14.10 -3.33 -2.31
CA ARG A 781 15.33 -3.23 -3.09
C ARG A 781 16.20 -4.44 -2.85
N SER A 782 16.76 -4.98 -3.93
CA SER A 782 17.76 -6.06 -3.92
C SER A 782 18.90 -5.67 -4.85
N GLY A 783 19.96 -5.04 -4.32
CA GLY A 783 21.04 -4.50 -5.13
C GLY A 783 20.60 -3.29 -5.97
N ASP A 784 20.66 -3.41 -7.30
CA ASP A 784 20.19 -2.40 -8.27
C ASP A 784 18.76 -2.67 -8.78
N GLU A 785 18.13 -3.76 -8.34
CA GLU A 785 16.78 -4.16 -8.70
C GLU A 785 15.75 -3.68 -7.67
N TRP A 786 14.60 -3.19 -8.15
CA TRP A 786 13.40 -3.01 -7.35
C TRP A 786 12.51 -4.26 -7.43
N LEU A 787 12.01 -4.68 -6.28
CA LEU A 787 11.03 -5.74 -6.13
C LEU A 787 9.70 -5.10 -5.78
N VAL A 788 8.65 -5.46 -6.52
CA VAL A 788 7.28 -5.01 -6.27
C VAL A 788 6.42 -6.22 -5.98
N HIS A 789 5.64 -6.16 -4.91
CA HIS A 789 4.69 -7.21 -4.51
C HIS A 789 3.35 -6.59 -4.10
N ASN A 790 2.25 -7.12 -4.62
CA ASN A 790 0.87 -6.76 -4.27
C ASN A 790 -0.11 -7.90 -4.58
N GLY A 791 -1.40 -7.68 -4.41
CA GLY A 791 -2.48 -8.65 -4.65
C GLY A 791 -2.82 -8.87 -6.13
N GLY A 792 -2.20 -8.15 -7.06
CA GLY A 792 -2.29 -8.39 -8.50
C GLY A 792 -3.42 -7.66 -9.23
N SER A 793 -4.17 -6.79 -8.56
CA SER A 793 -5.20 -5.95 -9.20
C SER A 793 -4.62 -4.64 -9.73
N LEU A 794 -3.61 -4.08 -9.05
CA LEU A 794 -2.89 -2.90 -9.49
C LEU A 794 -1.62 -3.30 -10.25
N ARG A 795 -1.58 -2.98 -11.55
CA ARG A 795 -0.54 -3.45 -12.50
C ARG A 795 0.21 -2.34 -13.22
N GLN A 796 0.13 -1.14 -12.66
CA GLN A 796 0.75 0.04 -13.24
C GLN A 796 1.67 0.68 -12.21
N LEU A 797 2.92 0.85 -12.60
CA LEU A 797 3.90 1.62 -11.86
C LEU A 797 4.30 2.85 -12.66
N ARG A 798 4.84 3.85 -11.96
CA ARG A 798 5.40 5.06 -12.54
C ARG A 798 6.78 5.32 -11.94
N ILE A 799 7.69 5.86 -12.74
CA ILE A 799 9.00 6.32 -12.30
C ILE A 799 9.36 7.58 -13.10
N PRO A 800 10.16 8.52 -12.57
CA PRO A 800 10.64 9.64 -13.38
C PRO A 800 11.34 9.13 -14.64
N ALA A 801 11.00 9.66 -15.82
CA ALA A 801 11.56 9.20 -17.09
C ALA A 801 13.10 9.32 -17.11
N ARG A 802 13.64 10.32 -16.42
CA ARG A 802 15.09 10.52 -16.21
C ARG A 802 15.79 9.39 -15.45
N ALA A 803 15.06 8.50 -14.78
CA ALA A 803 15.64 7.38 -14.04
C ALA A 803 16.15 6.25 -14.95
N GLY A 804 15.69 6.20 -16.22
CA GLY A 804 16.08 5.18 -17.19
C GLY A 804 14.92 4.33 -17.69
N PHE A 805 15.23 3.39 -18.57
CA PHE A 805 14.28 2.48 -19.23
C PHE A 805 14.25 1.13 -18.52
N PRO A 806 13.09 0.47 -18.40
CA PRO A 806 13.02 -0.86 -17.81
C PRO A 806 13.73 -1.90 -18.69
N LEU A 807 14.41 -2.85 -18.06
CA LEU A 807 14.79 -4.09 -18.70
C LEU A 807 13.53 -4.97 -18.87
N LEU A 808 13.28 -5.40 -20.12
CA LEU A 808 12.17 -6.29 -20.48
C LEU A 808 12.70 -7.70 -20.74
N ASP A 809 12.88 -8.47 -19.66
CA ASP A 809 13.38 -9.84 -19.71
C ASP A 809 12.40 -10.83 -19.04
N GLU A 810 12.75 -12.11 -19.05
CA GLU A 810 11.89 -13.19 -18.53
C GLU A 810 11.63 -13.10 -17.02
N ARG A 811 12.46 -12.37 -16.27
CA ARG A 811 12.34 -12.23 -14.81
C ARG A 811 11.59 -10.97 -14.39
N SER A 812 11.48 -9.97 -15.26
CA SER A 812 10.93 -8.66 -14.89
C SER A 812 9.43 -8.68 -14.60
N ASN A 813 8.68 -9.60 -15.24
CA ASN A 813 7.22 -9.57 -15.32
C ASN A 813 6.70 -8.19 -15.82
N LEU A 814 7.43 -7.55 -16.72
CA LEU A 814 7.02 -6.29 -17.37
C LEU A 814 6.64 -6.56 -18.82
N ALA A 815 5.38 -6.28 -19.17
CA ALA A 815 4.87 -6.39 -20.53
C ALA A 815 5.41 -5.29 -21.44
N GLY A 816 5.68 -4.11 -20.87
CA GLY A 816 6.26 -2.97 -21.58
C GLY A 816 6.20 -1.68 -20.78
N TYR A 817 6.30 -0.56 -21.47
CA TYR A 817 6.25 0.77 -20.88
C TYR A 817 5.76 1.83 -21.86
N SER A 818 5.36 2.98 -21.34
CA SER A 818 5.05 4.20 -22.10
C SER A 818 5.47 5.44 -21.31
N ASP A 819 5.62 6.57 -22.00
CA ASP A 819 6.00 7.85 -21.39
C ASP A 819 4.81 8.83 -21.42
N LEU A 820 4.61 9.56 -20.32
CA LEU A 820 3.62 10.63 -20.19
C LEU A 820 4.21 11.78 -19.36
N GLY A 821 4.49 12.90 -20.04
CA GLY A 821 5.23 14.01 -19.45
C GLY A 821 6.60 13.56 -18.95
N ASP A 822 6.97 13.95 -17.73
CA ASP A 822 8.26 13.59 -17.12
C ASP A 822 8.28 12.19 -16.48
N ASN A 823 7.27 11.37 -16.75
CA ASN A 823 7.07 10.08 -16.12
C ASN A 823 7.06 8.93 -17.12
N ARG A 824 7.67 7.82 -16.72
CA ARG A 824 7.62 6.54 -17.40
C ARG A 824 6.70 5.59 -16.65
N TYR A 825 5.73 5.06 -17.36
CA TYR A 825 4.71 4.12 -16.90
C TYR A 825 5.19 2.70 -17.23
N LEU A 826 5.35 1.85 -16.22
CA LEU A 826 5.78 0.45 -16.36
C LEU A 826 4.57 -0.48 -16.25
N HIS A 827 4.35 -1.33 -17.25
CA HIS A 827 3.17 -2.21 -17.33
C HIS A 827 3.52 -3.58 -16.77
N MET A 828 2.97 -3.91 -15.59
CA MET A 828 3.19 -5.21 -14.96
C MET A 828 2.31 -6.27 -15.61
N GLY A 829 2.85 -7.49 -15.72
CA GLY A 829 2.06 -8.68 -16.01
C GLY A 829 1.12 -9.06 -14.85
N PRO A 830 0.34 -10.14 -15.00
CA PRO A 830 -0.47 -10.69 -13.92
C PRO A 830 0.41 -11.30 -12.81
N GLY A 831 -0.19 -11.59 -11.65
CA GLY A 831 0.48 -12.29 -10.54
C GLY A 831 0.93 -11.41 -9.37
N GLY A 832 0.85 -10.09 -9.48
CA GLY A 832 1.12 -9.17 -8.36
C GLY A 832 2.59 -8.95 -8.03
N GLU A 833 3.50 -9.48 -8.85
CA GLU A 833 4.94 -9.34 -8.66
C GLU A 833 5.59 -8.70 -9.87
N ALA A 834 6.58 -7.84 -9.66
CA ALA A 834 7.46 -7.35 -10.72
C ALA A 834 8.87 -7.08 -10.22
N ARG A 835 9.84 -7.23 -11.13
CA ARG A 835 11.23 -6.88 -10.92
C ARG A 835 11.62 -5.77 -11.87
N VAL A 836 12.03 -4.62 -11.34
CA VAL A 836 12.38 -3.45 -12.15
C VAL A 836 13.87 -3.18 -12.03
N ARG A 837 14.60 -3.46 -13.12
CA ARG A 837 15.96 -2.97 -13.35
C ARG A 837 15.94 -1.92 -14.45
N LEU A 838 16.76 -0.89 -14.30
CA LEU A 838 16.77 0.25 -15.21
C LEU A 838 18.08 0.29 -16.02
N ALA A 839 17.96 0.69 -17.28
CA ALA A 839 19.06 0.92 -18.21
C ALA A 839 19.00 2.34 -18.78
N VAL A 840 20.13 2.82 -19.28
CA VAL A 840 20.23 4.16 -19.89
C VAL A 840 19.57 4.20 -21.26
N THR A 841 19.62 3.09 -22.01
CA THR A 841 19.07 2.97 -23.37
C THR A 841 17.72 2.27 -23.38
N PRO A 842 16.83 2.59 -24.33
CA PRO A 842 15.56 1.86 -24.48
C PRO A 842 15.79 0.37 -24.80
N PRO A 843 14.90 -0.52 -24.33
CA PRO A 843 14.98 -1.94 -24.64
C PRO A 843 14.76 -2.17 -26.15
N THR A 844 15.48 -3.15 -26.70
CA THR A 844 15.29 -3.61 -28.09
C THR A 844 14.28 -4.75 -28.20
N ALA A 845 13.85 -5.31 -27.07
CA ALA A 845 12.82 -6.33 -27.02
C ALA A 845 11.44 -5.73 -27.34
N VAL A 846 10.54 -6.56 -27.86
CA VAL A 846 9.14 -6.17 -28.11
C VAL A 846 8.53 -5.66 -26.80
N SER A 847 7.91 -4.48 -26.85
CA SER A 847 7.30 -3.84 -25.69
C SER A 847 5.83 -3.54 -25.96
N LEU A 848 4.97 -3.84 -25.00
CA LEU A 848 3.62 -3.28 -24.97
C LEU A 848 3.73 -1.79 -24.65
N GLU A 849 3.46 -0.92 -25.63
CA GLU A 849 3.41 0.53 -25.38
C GLU A 849 2.07 0.90 -24.74
N SER A 850 0.98 0.33 -25.24
CA SER A 850 -0.33 0.51 -24.61
C SER A 850 -1.37 -0.52 -25.00
N ALA A 851 -2.33 -0.74 -24.10
CA ALA A 851 -3.55 -1.49 -24.37
C ALA A 851 -4.70 -1.00 -23.48
N ALA A 852 -5.86 -0.72 -24.07
CA ALA A 852 -7.10 -0.44 -23.32
C ALA A 852 -7.81 -1.75 -22.91
N ALA A 853 -7.04 -2.69 -22.38
CA ALA A 853 -7.50 -4.02 -21.98
C ALA A 853 -6.63 -4.58 -20.87
N ARG A 854 -7.20 -5.48 -20.05
CA ARG A 854 -6.52 -6.13 -18.94
C ARG A 854 -5.67 -7.28 -19.43
N LEU A 855 -4.40 -7.35 -19.02
CA LEU A 855 -3.53 -8.51 -19.28
C LEU A 855 -3.92 -9.67 -18.37
N THR A 856 -4.53 -10.73 -18.91
CA THR A 856 -4.92 -11.91 -18.13
C THR A 856 -3.83 -12.97 -18.06
N ASP A 857 -2.97 -13.00 -19.07
CA ASP A 857 -1.78 -13.86 -19.13
C ASP A 857 -0.65 -13.12 -19.84
N PHE A 858 0.59 -13.38 -19.42
CA PHE A 858 1.79 -12.80 -20.03
C PHE A 858 2.98 -13.74 -19.86
N THR A 859 3.63 -14.04 -20.98
CA THR A 859 4.90 -14.74 -21.01
C THR A 859 5.85 -14.07 -21.98
N ARG A 860 7.13 -14.06 -21.62
CA ARG A 860 8.23 -13.58 -22.46
C ARG A 860 9.28 -14.67 -22.51
N SER A 861 9.82 -14.92 -23.70
CA SER A 861 10.99 -15.79 -23.87
C SER A 861 11.95 -15.21 -24.90
N GLY A 862 13.12 -14.77 -24.45
CA GLY A 862 14.03 -13.96 -25.25
C GLY A 862 13.33 -12.74 -25.87
N LYS A 863 13.30 -12.66 -27.22
CA LYS A 863 12.61 -11.60 -27.96
C LYS A 863 11.12 -11.86 -28.18
N ASN A 864 10.63 -13.07 -27.87
CA ASN A 864 9.26 -13.47 -28.11
C ASN A 864 8.37 -13.03 -26.94
N MET A 865 7.12 -12.72 -27.25
CA MET A 865 6.13 -12.29 -26.28
C MET A 865 4.79 -12.94 -26.58
N ARG A 866 4.09 -13.44 -25.56
CA ARG A 866 2.71 -13.88 -25.66
C ARG A 866 1.89 -13.23 -24.55
N ILE A 867 0.76 -12.65 -24.93
CA ILE A 867 -0.18 -12.01 -24.02
C ILE A 867 -1.59 -12.53 -24.27
N SER A 868 -2.37 -12.62 -23.20
CA SER A 868 -3.83 -12.72 -23.27
C SER A 868 -4.44 -11.45 -22.68
N LEU A 869 -5.46 -10.93 -23.33
CA LEU A 869 -6.07 -9.63 -23.04
C LEU A 869 -7.59 -9.79 -22.91
N THR A 870 -8.18 -9.05 -21.98
CA THR A 870 -9.63 -8.94 -21.82
C THR A 870 -10.01 -7.46 -21.84
N GLY A 871 -10.81 -7.07 -22.83
CA GLY A 871 -11.39 -5.73 -22.92
C GLY A 871 -12.90 -5.76 -22.77
N HIS A 872 -13.46 -4.84 -21.99
CA HIS A 872 -14.93 -4.70 -21.85
C HIS A 872 -15.58 -3.94 -23.00
N THR A 873 -14.78 -3.26 -23.82
CA THR A 873 -15.18 -2.60 -25.07
C THR A 873 -14.18 -2.98 -26.15
N ALA A 874 -14.44 -2.64 -27.41
CA ALA A 874 -13.41 -2.72 -28.44
C ALA A 874 -12.17 -1.90 -28.03
N PHE A 875 -10.98 -2.42 -28.34
CA PHE A 875 -9.72 -1.85 -27.87
C PHE A 875 -8.59 -2.00 -28.88
N THR A 876 -7.58 -1.17 -28.70
CA THR A 876 -6.36 -1.15 -29.51
C THR A 876 -5.17 -1.54 -28.64
N VAL A 877 -4.26 -2.33 -29.23
CA VAL A 877 -2.96 -2.71 -28.66
C VAL A 877 -1.86 -2.09 -29.52
N ASN A 878 -0.97 -1.32 -28.91
CA ASN A 878 0.22 -0.78 -29.55
C ASN A 878 1.46 -1.52 -29.05
N LEU A 879 2.24 -2.04 -30.00
CA LEU A 879 3.49 -2.76 -29.75
C LEU A 879 4.64 -2.02 -30.41
N THR A 880 5.73 -1.81 -29.66
CA THR A 880 6.97 -1.23 -30.19
C THR A 880 8.06 -2.30 -30.30
N GLY A 881 9.04 -2.05 -31.18
CA GLY A 881 10.16 -2.98 -31.39
C GLY A 881 9.77 -4.26 -32.15
N THR A 882 8.71 -4.19 -32.97
CA THR A 882 8.21 -5.34 -33.76
C THR A 882 8.91 -5.53 -35.11
N GLY A 883 9.92 -4.71 -35.43
CA GLY A 883 10.67 -4.79 -36.67
C GLY A 883 11.32 -6.17 -36.87
N GLY A 884 10.94 -6.87 -37.94
CA GLY A 884 11.45 -8.22 -38.24
C GLY A 884 10.78 -9.35 -37.44
N CYS A 885 9.70 -9.07 -36.71
CA CYS A 885 8.90 -10.06 -36.00
C CYS A 885 7.66 -10.48 -36.81
N THR A 886 7.13 -11.66 -36.50
CA THR A 886 5.82 -12.16 -36.95
C THR A 886 4.83 -12.04 -35.80
N ILE A 887 3.64 -11.53 -36.08
CA ILE A 887 2.59 -11.32 -35.07
C ILE A 887 1.40 -12.22 -35.44
N ASP A 888 1.00 -13.08 -34.50
CA ASP A 888 -0.23 -13.85 -34.54
C ASP A 888 -1.23 -13.21 -33.56
N ALA A 889 -2.33 -12.70 -34.10
CA ALA A 889 -3.40 -12.04 -33.34
C ALA A 889 -4.78 -12.59 -33.73
N GLY A 890 -4.85 -13.82 -34.26
CA GLY A 890 -6.10 -14.43 -34.70
C GLY A 890 -6.85 -13.59 -35.74
N ALA A 891 -8.14 -13.32 -35.48
CA ALA A 891 -9.03 -12.58 -36.39
C ALA A 891 -8.89 -11.04 -36.29
N ALA A 892 -7.88 -10.52 -35.58
CA ALA A 892 -7.69 -9.09 -35.38
C ALA A 892 -7.18 -8.38 -36.65
N THR A 893 -7.43 -7.08 -36.75
CA THR A 893 -6.90 -6.25 -37.83
C THR A 893 -5.55 -5.66 -37.42
N LEU A 894 -4.51 -5.88 -38.23
CA LEU A 894 -3.15 -5.42 -37.96
C LEU A 894 -2.74 -4.26 -38.89
N TYR A 895 -2.02 -3.30 -38.33
CA TYR A 895 -1.39 -2.20 -39.05
C TYR A 895 0.07 -2.06 -38.58
N SER A 896 1.01 -2.02 -39.51
CA SER A 896 2.42 -1.76 -39.18
C SER A 896 2.80 -0.33 -39.59
N VAL A 897 3.38 0.42 -38.65
CA VAL A 897 3.83 1.80 -38.86
C VAL A 897 5.27 1.91 -38.37
N LYS A 898 6.22 2.16 -39.29
CA LYS A 898 7.66 2.37 -38.99
C LYS A 898 8.33 1.30 -38.11
N GLY A 899 7.84 0.06 -38.12
CA GLY A 899 8.39 -1.04 -37.31
C GLY A 899 7.65 -1.28 -35.98
N ASP A 900 6.66 -0.46 -35.66
CA ASP A 900 5.69 -0.67 -34.60
C ASP A 900 4.40 -1.25 -35.17
N THR A 901 3.64 -1.96 -34.34
CA THR A 901 2.41 -2.63 -34.76
C THR A 901 1.23 -2.23 -33.89
N ILE A 902 0.15 -1.85 -34.56
CA ILE A 902 -1.15 -1.54 -33.96
C ILE A 902 -2.10 -2.69 -34.29
N VAL A 903 -2.76 -3.24 -33.28
CA VAL A 903 -3.71 -4.34 -33.42
C VAL A 903 -5.06 -3.93 -32.83
N ASN A 904 -6.12 -4.05 -33.61
CA ASN A 904 -7.48 -3.72 -33.17
C ASN A 904 -8.26 -5.00 -32.87
N PHE A 905 -8.83 -5.05 -31.66
CA PHE A 905 -9.66 -6.15 -31.18
C PHE A 905 -11.09 -5.67 -30.90
N ALA A 906 -12.05 -6.56 -31.11
CA ALA A 906 -13.39 -6.40 -30.56
C ALA A 906 -13.35 -6.57 -29.02
N GLU A 907 -14.46 -6.25 -28.34
CA GLU A 907 -14.61 -6.59 -26.92
C GLU A 907 -14.45 -8.10 -26.66
N GLY A 908 -14.07 -8.48 -25.45
CA GLY A 908 -13.89 -9.87 -25.04
C GLY A 908 -12.43 -10.29 -24.84
N ASN A 909 -12.21 -11.60 -24.90
CA ASN A 909 -10.93 -12.24 -24.62
C ASN A 909 -10.16 -12.52 -25.92
N HIS A 910 -8.91 -12.09 -25.97
CA HIS A 910 -8.04 -12.26 -27.14
C HIS A 910 -6.65 -12.69 -26.72
N ALA A 911 -5.94 -13.35 -27.62
CA ALA A 911 -4.54 -13.72 -27.45
C ALA A 911 -3.71 -13.10 -28.57
N LEU A 912 -2.48 -12.70 -28.24
CA LEU A 912 -1.51 -12.16 -29.18
C LEU A 912 -0.16 -12.78 -28.90
N ALA A 913 0.51 -13.25 -29.95
CA ALA A 913 1.87 -13.77 -29.90
C ALA A 913 2.77 -13.03 -30.90
N VAL A 914 3.93 -12.59 -30.43
CA VAL A 914 4.98 -11.96 -31.23
C VAL A 914 6.20 -12.87 -31.22
N THR A 915 6.64 -13.27 -32.41
CA THR A 915 7.82 -14.11 -32.60
C THR A 915 8.86 -13.36 -33.41
N CYS A 916 10.04 -13.14 -32.85
CA CYS A 916 11.11 -12.37 -33.49
C CYS A 916 12.30 -13.27 -33.84
N LYS A 917 12.96 -12.99 -34.96
CA LYS A 917 14.17 -13.71 -35.39
C LYS A 917 15.45 -13.23 -34.70
#